data_AF-A0AAV1YTE0-F1
#
_entry.id   AF-A0AAV1YTE0-F1
#
_cell.length_a   1.000
_cell.length_b   1.000
_cell.length_c   1.000
_cell.angle_alpha   90.00
_cell.angle_beta   90.00
_cell.angle_gamma   90.00
#
_symmetry.space_group_name_H-M   'P 1'
#
loop_
_entity.id
_entity.type
_entity.pdbx_description
1 polymer ?
#
loop_
_entity_poly.entity_id
_entity_poly.type
_entity_poly.pdbx_seq_one_letter_code
_entity_poly.pdbx_strand_id
1 'polypeptide(L)'
;MSLSDKGAKEGEAIQIKPQELRIRVRPNSVQKLKVEFRLAVDYPIDLYYLMDLSNSMADDKAKLAKLGNKLADEMKNITTNFRLGFGSFVDKTVAPYVNSHPDKLKEPCPRCAAPYGFHNNMPLSEKTREFARKVENAPVSGNLDAPEGGFDALMQAIVCKEEIGWRNTSRKLLVFSTDNAFHYAGDGKLGGIIAPNDERCHLDNKGYYTMSSELDYPSLSQINKQIRDHKINMIFAVTRDQVALYDMLSKRLAGSSTGKLESDSSNVVDLVRQQYDKITSAVEMTDDVDETNIRLSYYSSCLGDKKEQTNVCRGLKVGQKVTFEVNLEYAFCPQEASERKRTLHIFPVGLHDHLTIHLEMMCECNCEKPENAEASSPKCSEGNGTFECGICNCNSRRYGKECECDASDTDPFLEVKGCFNGDDSRPCSGVGKCRCGRCYCDQRQHPDEKIYGKYCECNNYSCDKKDGKVCSGPDHGVCDCGNCKCLTGWKGEDCSCRDSIESCMGPNGQICSGNGYCDCGACVCNSGEQEYFGTFCHDCATCPGMCNDLRDCVECFITYQKDTTRNCSTCSSLTIWPIEKIEVKEKEKQCSFEDEMKCRFTFKYAFDQDNQLLVWTKMVKECPEPVDVIAIVSGVSGGVVATGLFLLMLWKLLTVIHDRREWAKFEKERLMAKWNQGQNPLYKEVETTYQNPAYGGTTRSFENME
;
A
#
# COMPACT_ATOMS: atom_id res chain seq x y z
N MET A 1 2.17 35.94 22.90
CA MET A 1 0.88 36.48 23.38
C MET A 1 -0.08 35.34 23.69
N SER A 2 -1.15 35.59 24.47
CA SER A 2 -2.26 34.64 24.65
C SER A 2 -3.17 34.64 23.42
N LEU A 3 -3.84 33.52 23.14
CA LEU A 3 -4.88 33.47 22.10
C LEU A 3 -6.06 34.37 22.53
N SER A 4 -6.70 35.08 21.61
CA SER A 4 -7.64 36.18 21.95
C SER A 4 -9.03 35.70 22.40
N ASP A 5 -9.48 36.08 23.62
CA ASP A 5 -10.71 35.58 24.28
C ASP A 5 -11.98 36.41 24.01
N LYS A 6 -11.88 37.62 23.42
CA LYS A 6 -13.03 38.50 23.08
C LYS A 6 -12.71 39.41 21.89
N GLY A 7 -13.77 39.88 21.21
CA GLY A 7 -13.77 40.77 20.03
C GLY A 7 -12.55 41.66 19.91
N ALA A 8 -11.62 41.20 19.07
CA ALA A 8 -10.38 41.89 18.83
C ALA A 8 -10.59 42.91 17.72
N LYS A 9 -10.04 44.12 17.91
CA LYS A 9 -9.93 45.10 16.82
C LYS A 9 -9.03 44.53 15.73
N GLU A 10 -9.12 45.10 14.53
CA GLU A 10 -8.26 44.73 13.39
C GLU A 10 -6.78 44.67 13.84
N GLY A 11 -6.13 43.51 13.67
CA GLY A 11 -4.75 43.26 14.11
C GLY A 11 -4.53 42.68 15.52
N GLU A 12 -5.56 42.54 16.37
CA GLU A 12 -5.42 41.99 17.74
C GLU A 12 -5.87 40.51 17.86
N ALA A 13 -6.48 39.94 16.81
CA ALA A 13 -7.11 38.63 16.84
C ALA A 13 -6.14 37.49 16.54
N ILE A 14 -5.28 37.14 17.50
CA ILE A 14 -4.29 36.06 17.32
C ILE A 14 -4.95 34.69 17.46
N GLN A 15 -4.97 33.92 16.36
CA GLN A 15 -5.54 32.55 16.30
C GLN A 15 -4.50 31.43 16.31
N ILE A 16 -3.24 31.74 15.97
CA ILE A 16 -2.13 30.77 15.95
C ILE A 16 -1.07 31.13 16.99
N LYS A 17 -0.46 30.12 17.63
CA LYS A 17 0.65 30.29 18.57
C LYS A 17 1.65 29.13 18.45
N PRO A 18 2.97 29.37 18.50
CA PRO A 18 3.65 30.68 18.53
C PRO A 18 3.50 31.46 17.22
N GLN A 19 3.89 32.74 17.23
CA GLN A 19 3.87 33.62 16.04
C GLN A 19 5.23 33.65 15.33
N GLU A 20 6.32 33.54 16.09
CA GLU A 20 7.68 33.52 15.56
C GLU A 20 8.49 32.46 16.31
N LEU A 21 9.33 31.72 15.57
CA LEU A 21 10.32 30.80 16.11
C LEU A 21 11.67 31.01 15.41
N ARG A 22 12.75 30.85 16.17
CA ARG A 22 14.12 30.82 15.65
C ARG A 22 14.72 29.46 15.97
N ILE A 23 15.06 28.70 14.94
CA ILE A 23 15.43 27.29 15.07
C ILE A 23 16.78 27.06 14.39
N ARG A 24 17.69 26.42 15.12
CA ARG A 24 18.96 25.93 14.58
C ARG A 24 18.92 24.42 14.47
N VAL A 25 19.13 23.90 13.25
CA VAL A 25 18.98 22.46 12.97
C VAL A 25 20.23 21.88 12.34
N ARG A 26 20.55 20.63 12.69
CA ARG A 26 21.58 19.85 12.01
C ARG A 26 20.98 19.14 10.79
N PRO A 27 21.77 18.83 9.76
CA PRO A 27 21.33 18.00 8.64
C PRO A 27 20.78 16.66 9.14
N ASN A 28 19.69 16.19 8.50
CA ASN A 28 18.97 14.95 8.82
C ASN A 28 18.43 14.88 10.26
N SER A 29 18.34 16.01 10.97
CA SER A 29 17.68 16.08 12.28
C SER A 29 16.24 16.53 12.15
N VAL A 30 15.33 15.82 12.82
CA VAL A 30 13.90 16.17 12.87
C VAL A 30 13.64 17.01 14.11
N GLN A 31 13.14 18.22 13.92
CA GLN A 31 12.63 19.08 15.00
C GLN A 31 11.12 18.99 15.09
N LYS A 32 10.60 18.82 16.30
CA LYS A 32 9.15 18.74 16.54
C LYS A 32 8.64 20.08 17.07
N LEU A 33 7.79 20.74 16.30
CA LEU A 33 7.24 22.05 16.62
C LEU A 33 5.79 21.91 17.03
N LYS A 34 5.43 22.47 18.19
CA LYS A 34 4.06 22.48 18.67
C LYS A 34 3.39 23.79 18.26
N VAL A 35 2.36 23.70 17.42
CA VAL A 35 1.56 24.81 16.94
C VAL A 35 0.15 24.68 17.49
N GLU A 36 -0.30 25.68 18.23
CA GLU A 36 -1.65 25.74 18.79
C GLU A 36 -2.51 26.65 17.93
N PHE A 37 -3.72 26.20 17.63
CA PHE A 37 -4.71 26.98 16.89
C PHE A 37 -6.01 27.07 17.68
N ARG A 38 -6.65 28.24 17.64
CA ARG A 38 -7.98 28.43 18.21
C ARG A 38 -8.82 29.34 17.32
N LEU A 39 -10.05 28.90 17.05
CA LEU A 39 -11.07 29.71 16.39
C LEU A 39 -11.46 30.89 17.29
N ALA A 40 -11.16 32.12 16.86
CA ALA A 40 -11.57 33.32 17.56
C ALA A 40 -13.11 33.47 17.58
N VAL A 41 -13.64 33.94 18.71
CA VAL A 41 -15.10 34.04 18.96
C VAL A 41 -15.77 35.13 18.14
N ASP A 42 -15.05 36.23 17.90
CA ASP A 42 -15.59 37.42 17.23
C ASP A 42 -14.54 37.94 16.24
N TYR A 43 -14.24 37.10 15.24
CA TYR A 43 -13.30 37.45 14.18
C TYR A 43 -14.02 38.30 13.11
N PRO A 44 -13.36 39.33 12.54
CA PRO A 44 -14.03 40.18 11.57
C PRO A 44 -14.40 39.43 10.29
N ILE A 45 -15.57 39.73 9.72
CA ILE A 45 -16.05 39.12 8.47
C ILE A 45 -16.28 40.20 7.42
N ASP A 46 -15.75 39.97 6.22
CA ASP A 46 -16.06 40.72 5.02
C ASP A 46 -16.87 39.82 4.09
N LEU A 47 -18.09 40.23 3.73
CA LEU A 47 -18.91 39.52 2.75
C LEU A 47 -19.12 40.41 1.52
N TYR A 48 -18.63 39.95 0.38
CA TYR A 48 -18.88 40.60 -0.89
C TYR A 48 -19.86 39.76 -1.72
N TYR A 49 -21.00 40.36 -2.06
CA TYR A 49 -22.04 39.69 -2.83
C TYR A 49 -21.90 40.06 -4.30
N LEU A 50 -21.54 39.08 -5.13
CA LEU A 50 -21.37 39.23 -6.56
C LEU A 50 -22.55 38.60 -7.29
N MET A 51 -23.36 39.43 -7.94
CA MET A 51 -24.64 39.03 -8.52
C MET A 51 -24.67 39.19 -10.03
N ASP A 52 -25.16 38.16 -10.69
CA ASP A 52 -25.57 38.21 -12.07
C ASP A 52 -26.80 39.15 -12.24
N LEU A 53 -26.68 40.16 -13.10
CA LEU A 53 -27.76 41.09 -13.43
C LEU A 53 -28.20 40.97 -14.90
N SER A 54 -28.03 39.79 -15.51
CA SER A 54 -28.74 39.39 -16.71
C SER A 54 -30.26 39.45 -16.50
N ASN A 55 -31.02 39.48 -17.60
CA ASN A 55 -32.46 39.68 -17.53
C ASN A 55 -33.20 38.53 -16.84
N SER A 56 -32.64 37.33 -16.79
CA SER A 56 -33.23 36.18 -16.10
C SER A 56 -33.19 36.35 -14.57
N MET A 57 -32.22 37.10 -14.02
CA MET A 57 -32.05 37.32 -12.59
C MET A 57 -32.90 38.47 -12.00
N ALA A 58 -33.83 39.03 -12.79
CA ALA A 58 -34.59 40.21 -12.41
C ALA A 58 -35.46 40.01 -11.16
N ASP A 59 -36.08 38.84 -11.00
CA ASP A 59 -36.92 38.54 -9.83
C ASP A 59 -36.09 38.17 -8.61
N ASP A 60 -34.96 37.49 -8.77
CA ASP A 60 -33.97 37.25 -7.71
C ASP A 60 -33.41 38.56 -7.15
N LYS A 61 -33.11 39.54 -7.99
CA LYS A 61 -32.67 40.89 -7.56
C LYS A 61 -33.66 41.55 -6.62
N ALA A 62 -34.94 41.52 -6.99
CA ALA A 62 -36.01 42.14 -6.20
C ALA A 62 -36.18 41.47 -4.82
N LYS A 63 -35.88 40.17 -4.72
CA LYS A 63 -35.95 39.41 -3.47
C LYS A 63 -34.69 39.62 -2.62
N LEU A 64 -33.51 39.62 -3.23
CA LEU A 64 -32.25 39.92 -2.54
C LEU A 64 -32.27 41.32 -1.91
N ALA A 65 -32.84 42.32 -2.60
CA ALA A 65 -33.03 43.65 -2.02
C ALA A 65 -33.85 43.61 -0.71
N LYS A 66 -34.91 42.79 -0.66
CA LYS A 66 -35.73 42.59 0.55
C LYS A 66 -35.00 41.82 1.64
N LEU A 67 -34.18 40.84 1.26
CA LEU A 67 -33.43 39.97 2.18
C LEU A 67 -32.11 40.58 2.67
N GLY A 68 -31.59 41.61 2.01
CA GLY A 68 -30.31 42.21 2.31
C GLY A 68 -30.16 42.71 3.76
N ASN A 69 -31.23 43.27 4.32
CA ASN A 69 -31.25 43.66 5.75
C ASN A 69 -31.21 42.44 6.67
N LYS A 70 -31.98 41.39 6.35
CA LYS A 70 -31.98 40.13 7.11
C LYS A 70 -30.62 39.45 7.08
N LEU A 71 -29.96 39.41 5.91
CA LEU A 71 -28.61 38.89 5.77
C LEU A 71 -27.65 39.63 6.70
N ALA A 72 -27.69 40.96 6.68
CA ALA A 72 -26.83 41.78 7.51
C ALA A 72 -27.08 41.57 9.01
N ASP A 73 -28.35 41.43 9.42
CA ASP A 73 -28.72 41.23 10.82
C ASP A 73 -28.30 39.82 11.31
N GLU A 74 -28.48 38.77 10.51
CA GLU A 74 -28.00 37.42 10.83
C GLU A 74 -26.47 37.36 10.94
N MET A 75 -25.75 38.01 10.02
CA MET A 75 -24.28 38.05 10.09
C MET A 75 -23.77 38.88 11.29
N LYS A 76 -24.50 39.92 11.70
CA LYS A 76 -24.21 40.68 12.93
C LYS A 76 -24.42 39.89 14.22
N ASN A 77 -25.27 38.86 14.20
CA ASN A 77 -25.40 37.93 15.33
C ASN A 77 -24.19 36.98 15.44
N ILE A 78 -23.42 36.81 14.36
CA ILE A 78 -22.24 35.95 14.31
C ILE A 78 -20.98 36.73 14.70
N THR A 79 -20.80 37.94 14.16
CA THR A 79 -19.66 38.80 14.46
C THR A 79 -20.12 40.23 14.68
N THR A 80 -19.52 40.92 15.64
CA THR A 80 -19.79 42.35 15.87
C THR A 80 -19.12 43.21 14.79
N ASN A 81 -18.15 42.66 14.05
CA ASN A 81 -17.33 43.38 13.08
C ASN A 81 -17.53 42.88 11.64
N PHE A 82 -18.69 43.22 11.09
CA PHE A 82 -19.17 42.78 9.78
C PHE A 82 -19.17 43.90 8.73
N ARG A 83 -18.59 43.64 7.55
CA ARG A 83 -18.71 44.49 6.35
C ARG A 83 -19.42 43.76 5.24
N LEU A 84 -20.26 44.49 4.52
CA LEU A 84 -21.03 43.99 3.38
C LEU A 84 -20.75 44.86 2.15
N GLY A 85 -20.51 44.23 1.01
CA GLY A 85 -20.30 44.85 -0.29
C GLY A 85 -21.14 44.19 -1.37
N PHE A 86 -21.29 44.87 -2.51
CA PHE A 86 -22.11 44.42 -3.64
C PHE A 86 -21.45 44.76 -4.97
N GLY A 87 -21.35 43.75 -5.84
CA GLY A 87 -20.95 43.90 -7.22
C GLY A 87 -21.91 43.18 -8.16
N SER A 88 -21.91 43.60 -9.41
CA SER A 88 -22.76 43.02 -10.45
C SER A 88 -22.00 42.73 -11.72
N PHE A 89 -22.46 41.75 -12.48
CA PHE A 89 -21.89 41.38 -13.77
C PHE A 89 -22.96 40.96 -14.78
N VAL A 90 -22.58 40.99 -16.06
CA VAL A 90 -23.36 40.46 -17.17
C VAL A 90 -22.38 39.71 -18.06
N ASP A 91 -21.85 40.36 -19.11
CA ASP A 91 -20.84 39.77 -19.98
C ASP A 91 -20.03 40.81 -20.75
N LYS A 92 -19.03 40.35 -21.50
CA LYS A 92 -18.21 41.15 -22.38
C LYS A 92 -19.06 41.86 -23.41
N THR A 93 -18.80 43.15 -23.60
CA THR A 93 -19.60 44.04 -24.47
C THR A 93 -19.19 43.95 -25.95
N VAL A 94 -18.76 42.77 -26.40
CA VAL A 94 -18.39 42.50 -27.81
C VAL A 94 -19.25 41.38 -28.38
N ALA A 95 -19.44 41.34 -29.70
CA ALA A 95 -20.06 40.18 -30.34
C ALA A 95 -19.12 38.95 -30.21
N PRO A 96 -19.64 37.71 -30.05
CA PRO A 96 -21.05 37.33 -30.12
C PRO A 96 -21.82 37.38 -28.78
N TYR A 97 -21.17 37.71 -27.66
CA TYR A 97 -21.76 37.64 -26.31
C TYR A 97 -22.90 38.65 -26.11
N VAL A 98 -22.77 39.81 -26.75
CA VAL A 98 -23.85 40.82 -26.81
C VAL A 98 -24.20 41.18 -28.24
N ASN A 99 -25.42 41.69 -28.43
CA ASN A 99 -25.84 42.21 -29.72
C ASN A 99 -25.16 43.56 -30.00
N SER A 100 -24.24 43.58 -30.96
CA SER A 100 -23.44 44.76 -31.34
C SER A 100 -24.22 45.83 -32.13
N HIS A 101 -25.51 45.63 -32.41
CA HIS A 101 -26.34 46.66 -33.03
C HIS A 101 -26.43 47.89 -32.11
N PRO A 102 -26.22 49.14 -32.59
CA PRO A 102 -26.14 50.33 -31.74
C PRO A 102 -27.33 50.54 -30.79
N ASP A 103 -28.54 50.23 -31.24
CA ASP A 103 -29.74 50.33 -30.40
C ASP A 103 -29.76 49.28 -29.28
N LYS A 104 -29.25 48.07 -29.56
CA LYS A 104 -29.19 46.95 -28.60
C LYS A 104 -28.04 47.07 -27.61
N LEU A 105 -26.96 47.76 -27.98
CA LEU A 105 -25.91 48.14 -27.03
C LEU A 105 -26.37 49.21 -26.03
N LYS A 106 -27.38 50.02 -26.37
CA LYS A 106 -27.98 51.00 -25.44
C LYS A 106 -29.06 50.37 -24.57
N GLU A 107 -29.90 49.53 -25.17
CA GLU A 107 -31.03 48.88 -24.51
C GLU A 107 -31.22 47.46 -25.08
N PRO A 108 -30.61 46.42 -24.46
CA PRO A 108 -30.64 45.05 -24.99
C PRO A 108 -32.06 44.45 -24.91
N CYS A 109 -32.78 44.78 -23.84
CA CYS A 109 -34.17 44.41 -23.56
C CYS A 109 -34.96 45.61 -23.01
N PRO A 110 -36.31 45.59 -23.07
CA PRO A 110 -37.12 46.72 -22.60
C PRO A 110 -36.84 47.08 -21.13
N ARG A 111 -36.45 48.35 -20.90
CA ARG A 111 -36.04 48.90 -19.59
C ARG A 111 -34.75 48.30 -19.00
N CYS A 112 -33.93 47.66 -19.82
CA CYS A 112 -32.62 47.16 -19.41
C CYS A 112 -31.54 48.21 -19.62
N ALA A 113 -30.55 48.24 -18.72
CA ALA A 113 -29.35 49.03 -18.92
C ALA A 113 -28.47 48.44 -20.04
N ALA A 114 -27.54 49.26 -20.53
CA ALA A 114 -26.51 48.83 -21.47
C ALA A 114 -25.69 47.67 -20.88
N PRO A 115 -25.27 46.68 -21.69
CA PRO A 115 -24.41 45.59 -21.24
C PRO A 115 -23.07 46.08 -20.71
N TYR A 116 -22.51 45.36 -19.74
CA TYR A 116 -21.21 45.64 -19.13
C TYR A 116 -20.61 44.35 -18.55
N GLY A 117 -19.29 44.27 -18.47
CA GLY A 117 -18.60 43.10 -17.91
C GLY A 117 -18.80 42.97 -16.40
N PHE A 118 -18.23 43.90 -15.63
CA PHE A 118 -18.33 43.92 -14.16
C PHE A 118 -18.44 45.36 -13.63
N HIS A 119 -19.22 45.52 -12.56
CA HIS A 119 -19.36 46.76 -11.81
C HIS A 119 -19.28 46.51 -10.29
N ASN A 120 -18.35 47.17 -9.60
CA ASN A 120 -18.35 47.29 -8.15
C ASN A 120 -19.36 48.37 -7.72
N ASN A 121 -20.62 47.98 -7.47
CA ASN A 121 -21.68 48.93 -7.14
C ASN A 121 -21.56 49.52 -5.72
N MET A 122 -20.98 48.76 -4.80
CA MET A 122 -20.79 49.11 -3.39
C MET A 122 -19.55 48.42 -2.80
N PRO A 123 -18.47 49.17 -2.50
CA PRO A 123 -17.35 48.68 -1.73
C PRO A 123 -17.77 48.16 -0.34
N LEU A 124 -16.98 47.27 0.24
CA LEU A 124 -17.18 46.72 1.57
C LEU A 124 -17.30 47.82 2.62
N SER A 125 -18.43 47.85 3.32
CA SER A 125 -18.72 48.86 4.34
C SER A 125 -19.51 48.29 5.52
N GLU A 126 -19.35 48.90 6.68
CA GLU A 126 -20.13 48.58 7.90
C GLU A 126 -21.57 49.11 7.80
N LYS A 127 -21.84 50.00 6.83
CA LYS A 127 -23.19 50.53 6.54
C LYS A 127 -24.04 49.52 5.77
N THR A 128 -24.27 48.37 6.37
CA THR A 128 -24.96 47.23 5.74
C THR A 128 -26.37 47.54 5.24
N ARG A 129 -27.05 48.53 5.83
CA ARG A 129 -28.39 48.97 5.38
C ARG A 129 -28.36 49.64 4.00
N GLU A 130 -27.20 50.10 3.52
CA GLU A 130 -27.08 50.64 2.16
C GLU A 130 -27.12 49.55 1.09
N PHE A 131 -26.82 48.30 1.44
CA PHE A 131 -26.80 47.16 0.53
C PHE A 131 -28.15 46.96 -0.16
N ALA A 132 -29.23 46.86 0.61
CA ALA A 132 -30.58 46.66 0.07
C ALA A 132 -30.95 47.72 -0.97
N ARG A 133 -30.66 49.00 -0.66
CA ARG A 133 -30.88 50.13 -1.56
C ARG A 133 -30.01 50.07 -2.81
N LYS A 134 -28.74 49.66 -2.68
CA LYS A 134 -27.81 49.54 -3.81
C LYS A 134 -28.20 48.40 -4.75
N VAL A 135 -28.63 47.26 -4.22
CA VAL A 135 -29.16 46.13 -5.00
C VAL A 135 -30.46 46.52 -5.71
N GLU A 136 -31.39 47.18 -5.01
CA GLU A 136 -32.67 47.61 -5.59
C GLU A 136 -32.46 48.55 -6.79
N ASN A 137 -31.55 49.53 -6.63
CA ASN A 137 -31.23 50.53 -7.66
C ASN A 137 -30.33 50.03 -8.78
N ALA A 138 -29.68 48.86 -8.65
CA ALA A 138 -28.86 48.32 -9.71
C ALA A 138 -29.75 47.88 -10.89
N PRO A 139 -29.55 48.43 -12.09
CA PRO A 139 -30.40 48.09 -13.22
C PRO A 139 -30.08 46.68 -13.73
N VAL A 140 -31.12 45.97 -14.15
CA VAL A 140 -31.00 44.72 -14.89
C VAL A 140 -30.53 45.04 -16.31
N SER A 141 -29.74 44.15 -16.90
CA SER A 141 -29.17 44.27 -18.24
C SER A 141 -29.47 42.99 -19.04
N GLY A 142 -28.87 42.81 -20.20
CA GLY A 142 -28.98 41.56 -20.96
C GLY A 142 -27.80 41.32 -21.89
N ASN A 143 -27.49 40.04 -22.07
CA ASN A 143 -26.58 39.46 -23.06
C ASN A 143 -27.38 38.71 -24.15
N LEU A 144 -26.68 38.06 -25.08
CA LEU A 144 -27.28 37.36 -26.22
C LEU A 144 -27.20 35.84 -26.09
N ASP A 145 -26.06 35.31 -25.64
CA ASP A 145 -25.86 33.88 -25.38
C ASP A 145 -26.23 33.51 -23.94
N ALA A 146 -26.08 32.23 -23.59
CA ALA A 146 -26.51 31.72 -22.29
C ALA A 146 -25.42 31.81 -21.20
N PRO A 147 -24.14 31.44 -21.44
CA PRO A 147 -23.11 31.63 -20.41
C PRO A 147 -22.86 33.12 -20.17
N GLU A 148 -22.47 33.47 -18.95
CA GLU A 148 -22.21 34.86 -18.55
C GLU A 148 -20.72 35.10 -18.22
N GLY A 149 -20.32 36.36 -18.15
CA GLY A 149 -18.95 36.81 -17.87
C GLY A 149 -18.57 36.84 -16.39
N GLY A 150 -19.19 36.01 -15.55
CA GLY A 150 -19.01 36.05 -14.10
C GLY A 150 -17.57 35.78 -13.63
N PHE A 151 -16.76 35.10 -14.43
CA PHE A 151 -15.35 34.84 -14.11
C PHE A 151 -14.47 36.09 -14.17
N ASP A 152 -14.73 37.03 -15.09
CA ASP A 152 -14.08 38.35 -15.09
C ASP A 152 -14.40 39.10 -13.81
N ALA A 153 -15.67 39.08 -13.43
CA ALA A 153 -16.16 39.72 -12.22
C ALA A 153 -15.55 39.12 -10.95
N LEU A 154 -15.41 37.79 -10.89
CA LEU A 154 -14.71 37.10 -9.82
C LEU A 154 -13.25 37.53 -9.71
N MET A 155 -12.53 37.53 -10.83
CA MET A 155 -11.12 37.93 -10.84
C MET A 155 -10.97 39.36 -10.32
N GLN A 156 -11.73 40.31 -10.85
CA GLN A 156 -11.67 41.71 -10.42
C GLN A 156 -12.07 41.88 -8.95
N ALA A 157 -13.12 41.20 -8.48
CA ALA A 157 -13.53 41.25 -7.08
C ALA A 157 -12.47 40.68 -6.11
N ILE A 158 -11.58 39.81 -6.57
CA ILE A 158 -10.49 39.23 -5.77
C ILE A 158 -9.25 40.14 -5.78
N VAL A 159 -8.79 40.57 -6.96
CA VAL A 159 -7.50 41.26 -7.12
C VAL A 159 -7.58 42.77 -6.82
N CYS A 160 -8.75 43.39 -6.97
CA CYS A 160 -8.98 44.82 -6.67
C CYS A 160 -9.20 45.06 -5.18
N LYS A 161 -8.19 44.73 -4.39
CA LYS A 161 -8.27 44.73 -2.92
C LYS A 161 -8.69 46.07 -2.33
N GLU A 162 -8.18 47.17 -2.86
CA GLU A 162 -8.39 48.52 -2.33
C GLU A 162 -9.77 49.06 -2.74
N GLU A 163 -10.16 48.85 -3.99
CA GLU A 163 -11.43 49.30 -4.57
C GLU A 163 -12.63 48.53 -4.00
N ILE A 164 -12.45 47.23 -3.77
CA ILE A 164 -13.46 46.38 -3.12
C ILE A 164 -13.46 46.62 -1.61
N GLY A 165 -12.30 46.90 -1.01
CA GLY A 165 -12.14 47.24 0.41
C GLY A 165 -11.93 46.04 1.33
N TRP A 166 -11.28 44.97 0.83
CA TRP A 166 -10.97 43.78 1.63
C TRP A 166 -9.98 44.11 2.75
N ARG A 167 -10.30 43.73 3.99
CA ARG A 167 -9.37 43.90 5.11
C ARG A 167 -8.21 42.91 5.05
N ASN A 168 -7.10 43.30 5.67
CA ASN A 168 -5.97 42.40 5.85
C ASN A 168 -6.31 41.29 6.85
N THR A 169 -7.00 41.59 7.94
CA THR A 169 -7.31 40.61 8.99
C THR A 169 -8.82 40.42 9.12
N SER A 170 -9.39 39.65 8.19
CA SER A 170 -10.81 39.27 8.19
C SER A 170 -11.01 37.91 7.53
N ARG A 171 -12.15 37.27 7.82
CA ARG A 171 -12.67 36.16 7.03
C ARG A 171 -13.36 36.76 5.82
N LYS A 172 -12.76 36.55 4.65
CA LYS A 172 -13.27 37.05 3.39
C LYS A 172 -14.20 36.01 2.76
N LEU A 173 -15.47 36.36 2.61
CA LEU A 173 -16.50 35.53 1.98
C LEU A 173 -16.96 36.23 0.69
N LEU A 174 -16.90 35.52 -0.43
CA LEU A 174 -17.40 36.02 -1.71
C LEU A 174 -18.54 35.10 -2.17
N VAL A 175 -19.75 35.65 -2.19
CA VAL A 175 -20.96 34.95 -2.66
C VAL A 175 -21.14 35.25 -4.13
N PHE A 176 -21.08 34.23 -4.98
CA PHE A 176 -21.30 34.31 -6.41
C PHE A 176 -22.69 33.77 -6.74
N SER A 177 -23.58 34.63 -7.25
CA SER A 177 -24.98 34.28 -7.50
C SER A 177 -25.34 34.41 -8.97
N THR A 178 -25.81 33.31 -9.58
CA THR A 178 -26.28 33.25 -10.97
C THR A 178 -27.21 32.05 -11.17
N ASP A 179 -28.04 32.12 -12.20
CA ASP A 179 -28.91 31.04 -12.66
C ASP A 179 -28.37 30.31 -13.90
N ASN A 180 -27.19 30.69 -14.40
CA ASN A 180 -26.65 30.20 -15.67
C ASN A 180 -25.18 29.73 -15.59
N ALA A 181 -24.68 29.24 -16.73
CA ALA A 181 -23.29 28.84 -16.92
C ALA A 181 -22.34 30.07 -17.01
N PHE A 182 -21.05 29.81 -17.14
CA PHE A 182 -20.01 30.84 -17.18
C PHE A 182 -19.08 30.66 -18.37
N HIS A 183 -18.57 31.77 -18.90
CA HIS A 183 -17.44 31.78 -19.81
C HIS A 183 -16.10 31.63 -19.08
N TYR A 184 -15.11 31.05 -19.76
CA TYR A 184 -13.76 30.83 -19.23
C TYR A 184 -12.69 31.05 -20.32
N ALA A 185 -11.42 31.09 -19.91
CA ALA A 185 -10.30 31.34 -20.82
C ALA A 185 -10.36 30.49 -22.11
N GLY A 186 -10.23 31.15 -23.25
CA GLY A 186 -10.38 30.61 -24.58
C GLY A 186 -11.68 31.05 -25.27
N ASP A 187 -12.75 31.29 -24.51
CA ASP A 187 -14.04 31.69 -25.08
C ASP A 187 -13.98 33.08 -25.72
N GLY A 188 -13.17 34.01 -25.17
CA GLY A 188 -12.94 35.37 -25.69
C GLY A 188 -12.48 35.42 -27.15
N LYS A 189 -11.88 34.32 -27.63
CA LYS A 189 -11.42 34.18 -29.02
C LYS A 189 -12.55 34.38 -30.03
N LEU A 190 -13.79 34.01 -29.69
CA LEU A 190 -14.95 34.22 -30.56
C LEU A 190 -15.27 35.70 -30.77
N GLY A 191 -15.00 36.55 -29.77
CA GLY A 191 -15.11 38.00 -29.87
C GLY A 191 -13.84 38.71 -30.29
N GLY A 192 -12.84 37.97 -30.80
CA GLY A 192 -11.56 38.54 -31.25
C GLY A 192 -10.58 38.87 -30.12
N ILE A 193 -10.89 38.46 -28.89
CA ILE A 193 -10.07 38.72 -27.71
C ILE A 193 -9.11 37.55 -27.51
N ILE A 194 -7.83 37.78 -27.78
CA ILE A 194 -6.78 36.74 -27.72
C ILE A 194 -5.76 36.96 -26.61
N ALA A 195 -5.78 38.13 -25.97
CA ALA A 195 -4.86 38.44 -24.88
C ALA A 195 -5.33 37.73 -23.61
N PRO A 196 -4.52 36.87 -22.99
CA PRO A 196 -4.91 36.20 -21.75
C PRO A 196 -5.16 37.19 -20.60
N ASN A 197 -6.02 36.82 -19.66
CA ASN A 197 -6.20 37.58 -18.43
C ASN A 197 -4.88 37.74 -17.67
N ASP A 198 -4.58 38.95 -17.18
CA ASP A 198 -3.30 39.30 -16.56
C ASP A 198 -3.30 39.23 -15.02
N GLU A 199 -4.42 38.82 -14.41
CA GLU A 199 -4.60 38.72 -12.95
C GLU A 199 -4.41 40.06 -12.21
N ARG A 200 -4.65 41.20 -12.87
CA ARG A 200 -4.51 42.53 -12.27
C ARG A 200 -5.85 43.24 -12.12
N CYS A 201 -5.86 44.26 -11.26
CA CYS A 201 -7.00 45.12 -11.07
C CYS A 201 -7.11 46.17 -12.20
N HIS A 202 -8.29 46.29 -12.79
CA HIS A 202 -8.61 47.21 -13.88
C HIS A 202 -9.99 47.86 -13.67
N LEU A 203 -10.25 48.38 -12.48
CA LEU A 203 -11.46 49.15 -12.21
C LEU A 203 -11.20 50.64 -12.42
N ASP A 204 -12.16 51.32 -13.06
CA ASP A 204 -12.16 52.78 -13.09
C ASP A 204 -12.64 53.39 -11.75
N ASN A 205 -12.58 54.72 -11.65
CA ASN A 205 -13.03 55.45 -10.47
C ASN A 205 -14.55 55.31 -10.19
N LYS A 206 -15.33 54.75 -11.12
CA LYS A 206 -16.76 54.47 -10.97
C LYS A 206 -17.02 52.99 -10.65
N GLY A 207 -15.97 52.17 -10.58
CA GLY A 207 -16.02 50.74 -10.25
C GLY A 207 -16.26 49.83 -11.46
N TYR A 208 -16.20 50.31 -12.70
CA TYR A 208 -16.39 49.48 -13.89
C TYR A 208 -15.10 48.83 -14.34
N TYR A 209 -15.19 47.56 -14.76
CA TYR A 209 -14.07 46.85 -15.37
C TYR A 209 -13.78 47.36 -16.77
N THR A 210 -12.59 47.95 -16.95
CA THR A 210 -12.22 48.67 -18.19
C THR A 210 -11.63 47.76 -19.26
N MET A 211 -11.09 46.59 -18.89
CA MET A 211 -10.40 45.68 -19.81
C MET A 211 -11.28 44.51 -20.29
N SER A 212 -12.61 44.57 -20.08
CA SER A 212 -13.56 43.50 -20.44
C SER A 212 -13.52 43.13 -21.92
N SER A 213 -13.27 44.10 -22.81
CA SER A 213 -13.19 43.90 -24.26
C SER A 213 -11.77 43.65 -24.77
N GLU A 214 -10.75 43.68 -23.91
CA GLU A 214 -9.34 43.62 -24.29
C GLU A 214 -8.65 42.35 -23.78
N LEU A 215 -9.04 41.86 -22.61
CA LEU A 215 -8.50 40.65 -21.98
C LEU A 215 -9.53 39.52 -22.01
N ASP A 216 -9.08 38.31 -22.31
CA ASP A 216 -9.89 37.10 -22.27
C ASP A 216 -10.36 36.81 -20.84
N TYR A 217 -11.37 35.96 -20.70
CA TYR A 217 -11.82 35.46 -19.40
C TYR A 217 -10.66 34.76 -18.68
N PRO A 218 -10.62 34.79 -17.34
CA PRO A 218 -9.59 34.10 -16.59
C PRO A 218 -9.79 32.57 -16.64
N SER A 219 -8.69 31.84 -16.60
CA SER A 219 -8.74 30.38 -16.48
C SER A 219 -9.02 29.95 -15.03
N LEU A 220 -9.49 28.71 -14.85
CA LEU A 220 -9.70 28.13 -13.53
C LEU A 220 -8.44 28.13 -12.66
N SER A 221 -7.27 27.93 -13.26
CA SER A 221 -6.00 27.94 -12.53
C SER A 221 -5.68 29.34 -11.99
N GLN A 222 -5.92 30.38 -12.79
CA GLN A 222 -5.71 31.77 -12.39
C GLN A 222 -6.66 32.17 -11.26
N ILE A 223 -7.94 31.83 -11.37
CA ILE A 223 -8.92 32.05 -10.29
C ILE A 223 -8.49 31.32 -9.02
N ASN A 224 -8.15 30.03 -9.10
CA ASN A 224 -7.75 29.24 -7.94
C ASN A 224 -6.50 29.80 -7.26
N LYS A 225 -5.51 30.25 -8.04
CA LYS A 225 -4.33 30.94 -7.54
C LYS A 225 -4.72 32.19 -6.77
N GLN A 226 -5.51 33.08 -7.37
CA GLN A 226 -5.88 34.34 -6.76
C GLN A 226 -6.76 34.17 -5.50
N ILE A 227 -7.66 33.17 -5.48
CA ILE A 227 -8.43 32.78 -4.28
C ILE A 227 -7.49 32.41 -3.13
N ARG A 228 -6.45 31.60 -3.39
CA ARG A 228 -5.48 31.18 -2.36
C ARG A 228 -4.58 32.33 -1.91
N ASP A 229 -4.11 33.15 -2.83
CA ASP A 229 -3.20 34.27 -2.53
C ASP A 229 -3.92 35.33 -1.68
N HIS A 230 -5.20 35.61 -1.99
CA HIS A 230 -6.02 36.60 -1.28
C HIS A 230 -6.80 36.02 -0.09
N LYS A 231 -6.75 34.70 0.13
CA LYS A 231 -7.43 33.97 1.22
C LYS A 231 -8.95 34.19 1.19
N ILE A 232 -9.55 34.14 0.00
CA ILE A 232 -11.00 34.30 -0.22
C ILE A 232 -11.69 32.94 -0.02
N ASN A 233 -12.86 32.92 0.61
CA ASN A 233 -13.73 31.75 0.64
C ASN A 233 -14.90 31.99 -0.31
N MET A 234 -15.03 31.11 -1.29
CA MET A 234 -16.00 31.23 -2.38
C MET A 234 -17.28 30.46 -2.08
N ILE A 235 -18.43 31.09 -2.30
CA ILE A 235 -19.74 30.46 -2.15
C ILE A 235 -20.52 30.63 -3.45
N PHE A 236 -20.65 29.57 -4.23
CA PHE A 236 -21.51 29.52 -5.41
C PHE A 236 -22.97 29.32 -4.98
N ALA A 237 -23.77 30.38 -5.04
CA ALA A 237 -25.21 30.36 -4.78
C ALA A 237 -25.95 30.29 -6.11
N VAL A 238 -26.24 29.08 -6.58
CA VAL A 238 -26.76 28.87 -7.95
C VAL A 238 -28.10 28.15 -7.96
N THR A 239 -28.91 28.39 -8.98
CA THR A 239 -30.21 27.73 -9.14
C THR A 239 -30.07 26.21 -9.29
N ARG A 240 -31.15 25.48 -9.05
CA ARG A 240 -31.19 24.00 -9.00
C ARG A 240 -30.50 23.34 -10.19
N ASP A 241 -30.73 23.85 -11.39
CA ASP A 241 -30.25 23.23 -12.63
C ASP A 241 -28.75 23.41 -12.83
N GLN A 242 -28.14 24.40 -12.18
CA GLN A 242 -26.71 24.68 -12.25
C GLN A 242 -25.89 24.02 -11.13
N VAL A 243 -26.52 23.51 -10.06
CA VAL A 243 -25.82 22.95 -8.89
C VAL A 243 -24.78 21.90 -9.29
N ALA A 244 -25.12 20.99 -10.21
CA ALA A 244 -24.20 19.94 -10.64
C ALA A 244 -22.93 20.49 -11.31
N LEU A 245 -23.07 21.55 -12.14
CA LEU A 245 -21.96 22.20 -12.81
C LEU A 245 -21.03 22.87 -11.79
N TYR A 246 -21.59 23.66 -10.88
CA TYR A 246 -20.80 24.40 -9.89
C TYR A 246 -20.24 23.49 -8.78
N ASP A 247 -20.86 22.35 -8.47
CA ASP A 247 -20.27 21.30 -7.61
C ASP A 247 -19.00 20.71 -8.23
N MET A 248 -18.97 20.50 -9.55
CA MET A 248 -17.76 20.05 -10.23
C MET A 248 -16.68 21.14 -10.20
N LEU A 249 -17.06 22.39 -10.41
CA LEU A 249 -16.16 23.54 -10.32
C LEU A 249 -15.57 23.69 -8.90
N SER A 250 -16.42 23.59 -7.87
CA SER A 250 -16.01 23.76 -6.48
C SER A 250 -14.97 22.73 -6.04
N LYS A 251 -15.04 21.49 -6.57
CA LYS A 251 -14.01 20.47 -6.33
C LYS A 251 -12.62 20.82 -6.90
N ARG A 252 -12.51 21.81 -7.79
CA ARG A 252 -11.25 22.27 -8.40
C ARG A 252 -10.73 23.58 -7.79
N LEU A 253 -11.57 24.33 -7.09
CA LEU A 253 -11.23 25.61 -6.47
C LEU A 253 -11.11 25.45 -4.96
N ALA A 254 -9.92 25.69 -4.42
CA ALA A 254 -9.67 25.61 -2.99
C ALA A 254 -10.50 26.65 -2.22
N GLY A 255 -11.05 26.29 -1.06
CA GLY A 255 -11.84 27.20 -0.25
C GLY A 255 -13.19 27.61 -0.89
N SER A 256 -13.70 26.81 -1.84
CA SER A 256 -15.00 27.04 -2.46
C SER A 256 -16.07 26.06 -1.97
N SER A 257 -17.32 26.46 -2.08
CA SER A 257 -18.49 25.62 -1.80
C SER A 257 -19.64 26.00 -2.72
N THR A 258 -20.52 25.05 -2.98
CA THR A 258 -21.76 25.28 -3.73
C THR A 258 -22.94 25.13 -2.79
N GLY A 259 -23.93 26.00 -2.96
CA GLY A 259 -25.23 25.87 -2.34
C GLY A 259 -26.32 26.17 -3.35
N LYS A 260 -27.39 25.39 -3.26
CA LYS A 260 -28.59 25.59 -4.07
C LYS A 260 -29.30 26.86 -3.61
N LEU A 261 -29.43 27.82 -4.52
CA LEU A 261 -30.33 28.95 -4.40
C LEU A 261 -31.74 28.47 -4.78
N GLU A 262 -32.72 28.68 -3.91
CA GLU A 262 -34.11 28.48 -4.32
C GLU A 262 -34.47 29.48 -5.42
N SER A 263 -35.46 29.17 -6.26
CA SER A 263 -35.92 30.04 -7.36
C SER A 263 -36.49 31.38 -6.90
N ASP A 264 -36.47 31.63 -5.60
CA ASP A 264 -36.86 32.89 -4.99
C ASP A 264 -35.78 33.50 -4.09
N SER A 265 -34.55 32.98 -4.15
CA SER A 265 -33.43 33.43 -3.33
C SER A 265 -33.72 33.48 -1.81
N SER A 266 -34.81 32.87 -1.33
CA SER A 266 -35.30 33.01 0.05
C SER A 266 -34.34 32.41 1.08
N ASN A 267 -33.57 31.41 0.66
CA ASN A 267 -32.62 30.67 1.48
C ASN A 267 -31.19 31.22 1.44
N VAL A 268 -30.93 32.34 0.75
CA VAL A 268 -29.56 32.88 0.60
C VAL A 268 -28.89 33.16 1.95
N VAL A 269 -29.66 33.61 2.92
CA VAL A 269 -29.16 33.90 4.28
C VAL A 269 -28.73 32.63 4.99
N ASP A 270 -29.58 31.59 4.96
CA ASP A 270 -29.28 30.29 5.56
C ASP A 270 -28.11 29.61 4.86
N LEU A 271 -27.99 29.77 3.55
CA LEU A 271 -26.91 29.24 2.74
C LEU A 271 -25.56 29.86 3.12
N VAL A 272 -25.48 31.19 3.23
CA VAL A 272 -24.27 31.89 3.69
C VAL A 272 -23.89 31.43 5.10
N ARG A 273 -24.88 31.34 6.02
CA ARG A 273 -24.66 30.87 7.39
C ARG A 273 -24.11 29.44 7.43
N GLN A 274 -24.72 28.52 6.69
CA GLN A 274 -24.27 27.13 6.64
C GLN A 274 -22.87 26.99 6.05
N GLN A 275 -22.53 27.76 5.00
CA GLN A 275 -21.17 27.73 4.47
C GLN A 275 -20.17 28.35 5.46
N TYR A 276 -20.53 29.43 6.15
CA TYR A 276 -19.70 29.99 7.22
C TYR A 276 -19.44 28.95 8.33
N ASP A 277 -20.48 28.24 8.78
CA ASP A 277 -20.35 27.19 9.79
C ASP A 277 -19.45 26.06 9.29
N LYS A 278 -19.55 25.65 8.02
CA LYS A 278 -18.64 24.65 7.43
C LYS A 278 -17.19 25.14 7.41
N ILE A 279 -16.94 26.37 6.97
CA ILE A 279 -15.60 26.98 6.93
C ILE A 279 -15.00 27.06 8.34
N THR A 280 -15.81 27.38 9.34
CA THR A 280 -15.36 27.47 10.74
C THR A 280 -15.32 26.14 11.48
N SER A 281 -15.95 25.10 10.93
CA SER A 281 -15.94 23.75 11.51
C SER A 281 -14.66 22.95 11.27
N ALA A 282 -13.76 23.45 10.43
CA ALA A 282 -12.50 22.78 10.15
C ALA A 282 -11.35 23.78 10.06
N VAL A 283 -10.15 23.28 10.33
CA VAL A 283 -8.92 24.00 10.05
C VAL A 283 -7.93 23.05 9.41
N GLU A 284 -7.32 23.51 8.33
CA GLU A 284 -6.24 22.84 7.64
C GLU A 284 -4.99 23.70 7.75
N MET A 285 -3.89 23.13 8.23
CA MET A 285 -2.59 23.78 8.27
C MET A 285 -1.82 23.51 6.98
N THR A 286 -1.16 24.54 6.47
CA THR A 286 -0.30 24.48 5.29
C THR A 286 0.94 25.34 5.50
N ASP A 287 1.89 25.26 4.59
CA ASP A 287 3.12 26.04 4.57
C ASP A 287 3.45 26.59 3.18
N ASP A 288 4.48 27.41 3.09
CA ASP A 288 5.05 28.00 1.87
C ASP A 288 6.39 27.36 1.44
N VAL A 289 6.67 26.12 1.88
CA VAL A 289 7.91 25.43 1.54
C VAL A 289 7.80 24.79 0.15
N ASP A 290 8.46 25.41 -0.83
CA ASP A 290 8.58 24.89 -2.21
C ASP A 290 9.92 24.17 -2.47
N GLU A 291 10.84 24.15 -1.49
CA GLU A 291 12.20 23.61 -1.65
C GLU A 291 12.30 22.09 -1.34
N THR A 292 13.14 21.37 -2.08
CA THR A 292 13.31 19.90 -1.90
C THR A 292 14.16 19.52 -0.68
N ASN A 293 14.90 20.47 -0.11
CA ASN A 293 15.84 20.29 1.00
C ASN A 293 15.17 20.36 2.39
N ILE A 294 13.98 20.97 2.51
CA ILE A 294 13.21 21.11 3.74
C ILE A 294 11.95 20.26 3.61
N ARG A 295 11.66 19.43 4.61
CA ARG A 295 10.47 18.57 4.64
C ARG A 295 9.68 18.85 5.90
N LEU A 296 8.40 19.15 5.72
CA LEU A 296 7.44 19.31 6.80
C LEU A 296 6.46 18.14 6.79
N SER A 297 6.21 17.55 7.95
CA SER A 297 5.12 16.58 8.13
C SER A 297 4.27 16.95 9.34
N TYR A 298 2.96 16.78 9.18
CA TYR A 298 1.96 17.28 10.10
C TYR A 298 1.28 16.15 10.85
N TYR A 299 1.11 16.36 12.15
CA TYR A 299 0.29 15.55 13.02
C TYR A 299 -0.67 16.46 13.77
N SER A 300 -1.90 16.02 13.98
CA SER A 300 -2.90 16.81 14.68
C SER A 300 -3.47 16.06 15.88
N SER A 301 -3.89 16.82 16.88
CA SER A 301 -4.67 16.37 18.03
C SER A 301 -5.88 17.30 18.13
N CYS A 302 -6.97 16.86 17.51
CA CYS A 302 -8.19 17.65 17.32
C CYS A 302 -9.15 17.52 18.52
N LEU A 303 -10.20 16.70 18.39
CA LEU A 303 -11.20 16.44 19.43
C LEU A 303 -10.87 15.13 20.17
N GLY A 304 -9.85 15.18 21.03
CA GLY A 304 -9.35 14.05 21.83
C GLY A 304 -7.82 14.01 21.89
N ASP A 305 -7.27 13.14 22.74
CA ASP A 305 -5.82 13.00 22.92
C ASP A 305 -5.15 12.12 21.84
N LYS A 306 -5.93 11.60 20.89
CA LYS A 306 -5.41 10.76 19.82
C LYS A 306 -4.69 11.62 18.78
N LYS A 307 -3.40 11.36 18.62
CA LYS A 307 -2.56 11.98 17.60
C LYS A 307 -2.68 11.23 16.28
N GLU A 308 -3.01 11.93 15.21
CA GLU A 308 -3.15 11.37 13.86
C GLU A 308 -2.23 12.11 12.88
N GLN A 309 -1.71 11.39 11.88
CA GLN A 309 -0.86 11.98 10.84
C GLN A 309 -1.75 12.68 9.81
N THR A 310 -2.16 13.90 10.13
CA THR A 310 -2.95 14.77 9.27
C THR A 310 -2.70 16.23 9.63
N ASN A 311 -2.81 17.11 8.63
CA ASN A 311 -2.78 18.56 8.78
C ASN A 311 -4.19 19.16 8.97
N VAL A 312 -5.24 18.33 9.06
CA VAL A 312 -6.64 18.77 9.13
C VAL A 312 -7.28 18.41 10.47
N CYS A 313 -8.01 19.35 11.06
CA CYS A 313 -8.96 19.09 12.13
C CYS A 313 -10.38 19.46 11.69
N ARG A 314 -11.36 18.57 11.94
CA ARG A 314 -12.77 18.75 11.56
C ARG A 314 -13.69 18.70 12.78
N GLY A 315 -14.91 19.22 12.64
CA GLY A 315 -15.93 19.24 13.69
C GLY A 315 -15.68 20.27 14.79
N LEU A 316 -14.84 21.27 14.51
CA LEU A 316 -14.49 22.32 15.45
C LEU A 316 -15.68 23.24 15.70
N LYS A 317 -15.76 23.76 16.92
CA LYS A 317 -16.67 24.82 17.32
C LYS A 317 -15.88 26.07 17.64
N VAL A 318 -16.52 27.22 17.47
CA VAL A 318 -15.97 28.52 17.84
C VAL A 318 -15.44 28.48 19.29
N GLY A 319 -14.23 28.99 19.51
CA GLY A 319 -13.55 28.97 20.81
C GLY A 319 -12.79 27.68 21.15
N GLN A 320 -12.93 26.60 20.38
CA GLN A 320 -12.17 25.36 20.61
C GLN A 320 -10.71 25.49 20.17
N LYS A 321 -9.82 24.93 20.99
CA LYS A 321 -8.38 24.90 20.77
C LYS A 321 -7.97 23.51 20.26
N VAL A 322 -7.12 23.49 19.24
CA VAL A 322 -6.47 22.28 18.71
C VAL A 322 -4.96 22.45 18.66
N THR A 323 -4.25 21.33 18.61
CA THR A 323 -2.79 21.32 18.54
C THR A 323 -2.33 20.56 17.30
N PHE A 324 -1.37 21.15 16.59
CA PHE A 324 -0.61 20.52 15.52
C PHE A 324 0.83 20.32 16.00
N GLU A 325 1.39 19.14 15.72
CA GLU A 325 2.82 18.89 15.80
C GLU A 325 3.38 18.85 14.38
N VAL A 326 4.29 19.76 14.09
CA VAL A 326 4.96 19.87 12.79
C VAL A 326 6.38 19.34 12.96
N ASN A 327 6.69 18.26 12.25
CA ASN A 327 8.03 17.73 12.18
C ASN A 327 8.76 18.42 11.02
N LEU A 328 9.77 19.21 11.36
CA LEU A 328 10.64 19.90 10.43
C LEU A 328 11.95 19.13 10.28
N GLU A 329 12.24 18.70 9.07
CA GLU A 329 13.49 18.03 8.69
C GLU A 329 14.21 18.83 7.62
N TYR A 330 15.54 18.88 7.69
CA TYR A 330 16.37 19.49 6.67
C TYR A 330 17.40 18.48 6.19
N ALA A 331 17.33 18.09 4.91
CA ALA A 331 18.01 16.92 4.37
C ALA A 331 19.54 17.06 4.25
N PHE A 332 20.06 18.19 3.74
CA PHE A 332 21.50 18.36 3.52
C PHE A 332 21.94 19.82 3.59
N CYS A 333 23.25 20.01 3.78
CA CYS A 333 23.90 21.32 3.78
C CYS A 333 23.97 21.94 2.39
N PRO A 334 23.36 23.12 2.18
CA PRO A 334 23.54 23.84 0.92
C PRO A 334 24.99 24.30 0.77
N GLN A 335 25.45 24.34 -0.49
CA GLN A 335 26.82 24.78 -0.81
C GLN A 335 27.01 26.28 -0.55
N GLU A 336 26.00 27.08 -0.88
CA GLU A 336 26.03 28.52 -0.62
C GLU A 336 25.64 28.85 0.83
N ALA A 337 26.44 29.70 1.47
CA ALA A 337 26.20 30.12 2.86
C ALA A 337 24.93 30.96 3.03
N SER A 338 24.50 31.67 1.98
CA SER A 338 23.26 32.45 1.92
C SER A 338 22.02 31.57 2.13
N GLU A 339 22.04 30.35 1.59
CA GLU A 339 20.92 29.41 1.65
C GLU A 339 20.80 28.68 2.98
N ARG A 340 21.82 28.80 3.86
CA ARG A 340 21.79 28.20 5.20
C ARG A 340 20.80 28.90 6.14
N LYS A 341 20.32 30.10 5.79
CA LYS A 341 19.31 30.85 6.53
C LYS A 341 18.05 31.00 5.69
N ARG A 342 16.93 30.49 6.18
CA ARG A 342 15.64 30.57 5.50
C ARG A 342 14.56 31.08 6.44
N THR A 343 13.57 31.75 5.88
CA THR A 343 12.35 32.12 6.60
C THR A 343 11.19 31.44 5.89
N LEU A 344 10.40 30.67 6.63
CA LEU A 344 9.22 29.96 6.14
C LEU A 344 8.03 30.24 7.05
N HIS A 345 6.83 30.02 6.53
CA HIS A 345 5.58 30.33 7.20
C HIS A 345 4.68 29.10 7.26
N ILE A 346 4.14 28.82 8.44
CA ILE A 346 3.07 27.82 8.64
C ILE A 346 1.78 28.55 8.96
N PHE A 347 0.72 28.30 8.22
CA PHE A 347 -0.54 29.04 8.33
C PHE A 347 -1.78 28.18 8.09
N PRO A 348 -2.89 28.47 8.77
CA PRO A 348 -4.18 27.88 8.46
C PRO A 348 -4.72 28.41 7.12
N VAL A 349 -5.30 27.52 6.32
CA VAL A 349 -5.94 27.87 5.04
C VAL A 349 -7.08 28.88 5.29
N GLY A 350 -7.12 29.93 4.47
CA GLY A 350 -8.18 30.94 4.51
C GLY A 350 -8.06 32.00 5.63
N LEU A 351 -6.94 32.02 6.36
CA LEU A 351 -6.64 33.02 7.39
C LEU A 351 -5.30 33.70 7.12
N HIS A 352 -5.10 34.87 7.71
CA HIS A 352 -3.86 35.66 7.57
C HIS A 352 -2.83 35.39 8.67
N ASP A 353 -3.28 34.93 9.84
CA ASP A 353 -2.41 34.48 10.93
C ASP A 353 -1.44 33.41 10.44
N HIS A 354 -0.17 33.53 10.79
CA HIS A 354 0.86 32.57 10.45
C HIS A 354 1.90 32.49 11.56
N LEU A 355 2.62 31.38 11.59
CA LEU A 355 3.84 31.18 12.36
C LEU A 355 5.03 31.38 11.42
N THR A 356 5.83 32.41 11.68
CA THR A 356 7.11 32.65 11.01
C THR A 356 8.21 31.82 11.66
N ILE A 357 8.96 31.06 10.87
CA ILE A 357 10.08 30.25 11.34
C ILE A 357 11.35 30.77 10.66
N HIS A 358 12.26 31.33 11.45
CA HIS A 358 13.62 31.65 11.03
C HIS A 358 14.50 30.42 11.28
N LEU A 359 14.83 29.73 10.19
CA LEU A 359 15.60 28.50 10.19
C LEU A 359 17.06 28.81 9.86
N GLU A 360 17.97 28.31 10.69
CA GLU A 360 19.41 28.38 10.45
C GLU A 360 20.01 26.98 10.50
N MET A 361 20.64 26.55 9.41
CA MET A 361 21.30 25.26 9.34
C MET A 361 22.70 25.32 9.93
N MET A 362 23.00 24.33 10.79
CA MET A 362 24.31 24.10 11.37
C MET A 362 25.11 23.11 10.50
N CYS A 363 25.89 23.63 9.55
CA CYS A 363 26.76 22.84 8.68
C CYS A 363 28.19 22.68 9.20
N GLU A 364 28.62 23.57 10.07
CA GLU A 364 30.00 23.66 10.53
C GLU A 364 30.07 23.33 12.03
N CYS A 365 31.19 22.75 12.43
CA CYS A 365 31.51 22.51 13.83
C CYS A 365 32.21 23.74 14.42
N ASN A 366 31.99 24.03 15.70
CA ASN A 366 32.70 25.15 16.36
C ASN A 366 34.23 25.00 16.31
N CYS A 367 34.75 23.78 16.27
CA CYS A 367 36.20 23.52 16.18
C CYS A 367 36.78 23.72 14.77
N GLU A 368 35.94 23.84 13.73
CA GLU A 368 36.36 24.16 12.35
C GLU A 368 36.51 25.66 12.13
N LYS A 369 36.15 26.47 13.14
CA LYS A 369 36.33 27.92 13.05
C LYS A 369 37.82 28.25 12.87
N PRO A 370 38.17 29.24 12.02
CA PRO A 370 39.56 29.62 11.79
C PRO A 370 40.35 29.95 13.06
N GLU A 371 39.68 30.44 14.11
CA GLU A 371 40.27 30.74 15.42
C GLU A 371 40.73 29.51 16.21
N ASN A 372 40.16 28.33 15.91
CA ASN A 372 40.46 27.05 16.56
C ASN A 372 41.32 26.13 15.68
N ALA A 373 41.57 26.51 14.43
CA ALA A 373 42.41 25.78 13.50
C ALA A 373 43.87 26.25 13.62
N GLU A 374 44.81 25.31 13.73
CA GLU A 374 46.24 25.58 13.74
C GLU A 374 46.79 25.36 12.33
N ALA A 375 46.86 26.43 11.53
CA ALA A 375 47.43 26.38 10.19
C ALA A 375 48.92 25.98 10.23
N SER A 376 49.34 25.10 9.31
CA SER A 376 50.71 24.56 9.27
C SER A 376 51.17 23.99 10.62
N SER A 377 50.30 23.20 11.27
CA SER A 377 50.58 22.64 12.60
C SER A 377 51.77 21.67 12.56
N PRO A 378 52.67 21.72 13.56
CA PRO A 378 53.73 20.73 13.74
C PRO A 378 53.19 19.29 13.87
N LYS A 379 51.97 19.14 14.39
CA LYS A 379 51.28 17.84 14.55
C LYS A 379 50.91 17.19 13.22
N CYS A 380 50.91 17.95 12.13
CA CYS A 380 50.62 17.49 10.78
C CYS A 380 51.92 17.38 9.98
N SER A 381 52.86 16.57 10.50
CA SER A 381 54.18 16.34 9.91
C SER A 381 54.97 17.63 9.66
N GLU A 382 55.18 18.42 10.72
CA GLU A 382 56.00 19.63 10.69
C GLU A 382 55.52 20.69 9.67
N GLY A 383 54.21 20.88 9.57
CA GLY A 383 53.59 21.95 8.77
C GLY A 383 52.97 21.53 7.43
N ASN A 384 52.84 20.22 7.18
CA ASN A 384 52.22 19.68 5.97
C ASN A 384 50.67 19.68 5.97
N GLY A 385 50.04 20.32 6.95
CA GLY A 385 48.59 20.48 7.00
C GLY A 385 48.13 21.44 8.10
N THR A 386 46.82 21.65 8.16
CA THR A 386 46.14 22.41 9.21
C THR A 386 45.57 21.44 10.23
N PHE A 387 45.85 21.63 11.52
CA PHE A 387 45.25 20.81 12.58
C PHE A 387 43.95 21.46 13.04
N GLU A 388 42.82 20.78 12.82
CA GLU A 388 41.49 21.25 13.16
C GLU A 388 40.61 20.10 13.65
N CYS A 389 39.75 20.36 14.64
CA CYS A 389 38.87 19.34 15.25
C CYS A 389 39.54 18.01 15.68
N GLY A 390 40.84 18.01 15.98
CA GLY A 390 41.56 16.81 16.41
C GLY A 390 42.14 15.96 15.27
N ILE A 391 42.04 16.42 14.02
CA ILE A 391 42.60 15.78 12.84
C ILE A 391 43.45 16.76 12.02
N CYS A 392 44.26 16.23 11.10
CA CYS A 392 45.00 17.03 10.15
C CYS A 392 44.26 17.12 8.81
N ASN A 393 43.95 18.34 8.38
CA ASN A 393 43.52 18.65 7.03
C ASN A 393 44.78 18.95 6.19
N CYS A 394 45.17 17.98 5.38
CA CYS A 394 46.47 17.99 4.71
C CYS A 394 46.53 18.99 3.55
N ASN A 395 47.70 19.59 3.37
CA ASN A 395 47.99 20.41 2.20
C ASN A 395 47.86 19.57 0.93
N SER A 396 47.69 20.23 -0.22
CA SER A 396 47.60 19.56 -1.52
C SER A 396 48.74 18.55 -1.71
N ARG A 397 48.40 17.33 -2.16
CA ARG A 397 49.30 16.17 -2.37
C ARG A 397 49.86 15.52 -1.12
N ARG A 398 49.52 15.98 0.08
CA ARG A 398 49.81 15.28 1.34
C ARG A 398 48.58 14.50 1.79
N TYR A 399 48.80 13.37 2.43
CA TYR A 399 47.71 12.57 3.00
C TYR A 399 48.24 11.70 4.15
N GLY A 400 47.34 11.00 4.82
CA GLY A 400 47.64 10.28 6.06
C GLY A 400 47.09 11.00 7.27
N LYS A 401 47.12 10.34 8.43
CA LYS A 401 46.50 10.88 9.66
C LYS A 401 47.20 12.15 10.12
N GLU A 402 48.51 12.22 9.89
CA GLU A 402 49.39 13.30 10.28
C GLU A 402 49.99 13.99 9.05
N CYS A 403 49.44 13.78 7.85
CA CYS A 403 49.97 14.28 6.58
C CYS A 403 51.39 13.80 6.27
N GLU A 404 51.73 12.60 6.76
CA GLU A 404 53.06 12.01 6.69
C GLU A 404 53.40 11.43 5.30
N CYS A 405 52.39 11.17 4.47
CA CYS A 405 52.56 10.59 3.16
C CYS A 405 52.57 11.68 2.07
N ASP A 406 53.38 11.46 1.04
CA ASP A 406 53.49 12.31 -0.15
C ASP A 406 52.91 11.56 -1.35
N ALA A 407 51.93 12.13 -2.02
CA ALA A 407 51.39 11.60 -3.26
C ALA A 407 52.22 12.16 -4.42
N SER A 408 53.41 11.58 -4.61
CA SER A 408 54.48 12.15 -5.43
C SER A 408 54.21 12.20 -6.94
N ASP A 409 53.07 11.66 -7.44
CA ASP A 409 52.53 11.90 -8.81
C ASP A 409 51.12 11.28 -9.03
N THR A 410 50.41 10.90 -7.97
CA THR A 410 49.15 10.14 -8.02
C THR A 410 48.09 10.81 -7.13
N ASP A 411 46.80 10.49 -7.34
CA ASP A 411 45.74 10.94 -6.44
C ASP A 411 45.89 10.23 -5.08
N PRO A 412 45.91 10.94 -3.94
CA PRO A 412 45.91 10.33 -2.61
C PRO A 412 44.85 9.22 -2.40
N PHE A 413 43.69 9.33 -3.06
CA PHE A 413 42.63 8.33 -3.02
C PHE A 413 43.04 7.00 -3.70
N LEU A 414 43.89 7.06 -4.72
CA LEU A 414 44.41 5.88 -5.41
C LEU A 414 45.45 5.12 -4.57
N GLU A 415 46.21 5.81 -3.71
CA GLU A 415 47.17 5.14 -2.84
C GLU A 415 46.49 4.44 -1.66
N VAL A 416 45.37 4.97 -1.15
CA VAL A 416 44.53 4.27 -0.15
C VAL A 416 43.85 3.03 -0.76
N LYS A 417 43.45 3.07 -2.04
CA LYS A 417 43.02 1.87 -2.79
C LYS A 417 44.08 0.76 -2.81
N GLY A 418 45.36 1.13 -2.75
CA GLY A 418 46.48 0.19 -2.66
C GLY A 418 46.48 -0.70 -1.42
N CYS A 419 45.64 -0.40 -0.41
CA CYS A 419 45.44 -1.22 0.79
C CYS A 419 44.19 -2.12 0.73
N PHE A 420 43.39 -2.08 -0.34
CA PHE A 420 42.21 -2.94 -0.49
C PHE A 420 42.56 -4.19 -1.29
N ASN A 421 42.08 -5.35 -0.83
CA ASN A 421 42.16 -6.58 -1.59
C ASN A 421 40.88 -6.76 -2.42
N GLY A 422 40.92 -6.40 -3.70
CA GLY A 422 39.74 -6.50 -4.58
C GLY A 422 38.57 -5.64 -4.10
N ASP A 423 37.44 -6.30 -3.77
CA ASP A 423 36.17 -5.66 -3.37
C ASP A 423 35.99 -5.57 -1.83
N ASP A 424 37.07 -5.71 -1.06
CA ASP A 424 37.00 -5.58 0.39
C ASP A 424 36.31 -4.27 0.82
N SER A 425 35.42 -4.37 1.81
CA SER A 425 34.72 -3.19 2.35
C SER A 425 35.60 -2.31 3.25
N ARG A 426 36.77 -2.82 3.67
CA ARG A 426 37.71 -2.15 4.58
C ARG A 426 39.15 -2.35 4.11
N PRO A 427 40.03 -1.35 4.25
CA PRO A 427 41.44 -1.50 3.92
C PRO A 427 42.12 -2.51 4.85
N CYS A 428 43.17 -3.17 4.35
CA CYS A 428 43.96 -4.18 5.06
C CYS A 428 43.12 -5.31 5.66
N SER A 429 42.11 -5.76 4.90
CA SER A 429 41.14 -6.81 5.30
C SER A 429 40.47 -6.55 6.65
N GLY A 430 40.49 -5.30 7.14
CA GLY A 430 39.97 -4.90 8.45
C GLY A 430 40.80 -5.32 9.67
N VAL A 431 41.97 -5.93 9.50
CA VAL A 431 42.85 -6.46 10.59
C VAL A 431 44.28 -5.93 10.50
N GLY A 432 44.41 -4.69 10.04
CA GLY A 432 45.67 -3.98 9.97
C GLY A 432 45.47 -2.49 9.74
N LYS A 433 46.58 -1.76 9.74
CA LYS A 433 46.60 -0.31 9.53
C LYS A 433 47.20 0.00 8.17
N CYS A 434 46.43 0.68 7.31
CA CYS A 434 46.95 1.21 6.06
C CYS A 434 47.76 2.48 6.34
N ARG A 435 49.03 2.50 5.93
CA ARG A 435 49.91 3.66 6.01
C ARG A 435 50.68 3.80 4.70
N CYS A 436 50.55 4.97 4.07
CA CYS A 436 51.14 5.29 2.77
C CYS A 436 51.00 4.15 1.73
N GLY A 437 49.78 3.66 1.54
CA GLY A 437 49.46 2.61 0.56
C GLY A 437 49.96 1.20 0.90
N ARG A 438 50.42 0.94 2.12
CA ARG A 438 50.83 -0.40 2.59
C ARG A 438 50.12 -0.80 3.87
N CYS A 439 49.81 -2.10 3.99
CA CYS A 439 49.19 -2.66 5.18
C CYS A 439 50.21 -3.13 6.20
N TYR A 440 49.97 -2.75 7.45
CA TYR A 440 50.71 -3.21 8.63
C TYR A 440 49.75 -4.01 9.50
N CYS A 441 49.93 -5.33 9.52
CA CYS A 441 49.00 -6.25 10.17
C CYS A 441 49.07 -6.16 11.69
N ASP A 442 47.92 -6.28 12.34
CA ASP A 442 47.85 -6.22 13.79
C ASP A 442 48.53 -7.44 14.44
N GLN A 443 49.17 -7.22 15.58
CA GLN A 443 49.79 -8.29 16.38
C GLN A 443 48.76 -8.91 17.32
N ARG A 444 48.75 -10.24 17.42
CA ARG A 444 47.88 -11.00 18.32
C ARG A 444 48.48 -11.09 19.72
N GLN A 445 47.63 -11.39 20.71
CA GLN A 445 48.06 -11.59 22.10
C GLN A 445 48.88 -12.89 22.26
N HIS A 446 48.51 -13.95 21.52
CA HIS A 446 49.27 -15.20 21.48
C HIS A 446 50.42 -15.10 20.46
N PRO A 447 51.69 -15.36 20.86
CA PRO A 447 52.86 -15.21 19.98
C PRO A 447 52.84 -16.12 18.74
N ASP A 448 52.19 -17.28 18.84
CA ASP A 448 52.12 -18.28 17.78
C ASP A 448 51.03 -17.95 16.75
N GLU A 449 50.12 -17.01 17.05
CA GLU A 449 49.08 -16.55 16.14
C GLU A 449 49.59 -15.37 15.31
N LYS A 450 49.64 -15.54 13.99
CA LYS A 450 50.17 -14.53 13.06
C LYS A 450 49.12 -14.16 12.02
N ILE A 451 49.01 -12.86 11.78
CA ILE A 451 48.30 -12.27 10.65
C ILE A 451 49.36 -11.78 9.67
N TYR A 452 49.22 -12.11 8.40
CA TYR A 452 50.18 -11.84 7.35
C TYR A 452 49.48 -11.72 5.99
N GLY A 453 50.26 -11.54 4.93
CA GLY A 453 49.74 -11.23 3.59
C GLY A 453 49.88 -9.75 3.27
N LYS A 454 49.76 -9.41 1.98
CA LYS A 454 50.00 -8.05 1.50
C LYS A 454 48.97 -7.05 2.04
N TYR A 455 47.75 -7.55 2.26
CA TYR A 455 46.59 -6.82 2.74
C TYR A 455 46.12 -7.36 4.09
N CYS A 456 46.96 -8.11 4.83
CA CYS A 456 46.62 -8.76 6.10
C CYS A 456 45.46 -9.76 5.99
N GLU A 457 45.31 -10.36 4.82
CA GLU A 457 44.23 -11.27 4.44
C GLU A 457 44.42 -12.69 4.99
N CYS A 458 45.65 -13.05 5.38
CA CYS A 458 46.00 -14.40 5.81
C CYS A 458 46.25 -14.47 7.31
N ASN A 459 45.94 -15.63 7.90
CA ASN A 459 46.37 -15.97 9.24
C ASN A 459 46.58 -17.50 9.36
N ASN A 460 47.18 -17.92 10.47
CA ASN A 460 47.51 -19.33 10.75
C ASN A 460 46.61 -19.99 11.83
N TYR A 461 45.46 -19.40 12.15
CA TYR A 461 44.59 -19.88 13.25
C TYR A 461 43.10 -20.01 12.87
N SER A 462 42.72 -19.57 11.66
CA SER A 462 41.35 -19.59 11.15
C SER A 462 41.00 -20.84 10.33
N CYS A 463 41.89 -21.84 10.24
CA CYS A 463 41.54 -23.12 9.60
C CYS A 463 40.64 -23.98 10.50
N ASP A 464 40.06 -25.03 9.91
CA ASP A 464 39.14 -25.95 10.58
C ASP A 464 39.75 -26.61 11.82
N LYS A 465 38.88 -26.88 12.80
CA LYS A 465 39.26 -27.43 14.10
C LYS A 465 38.57 -28.77 14.35
N LYS A 466 39.37 -29.77 14.72
CA LYS A 466 38.89 -31.05 15.26
C LYS A 466 39.34 -31.17 16.71
N ASP A 467 38.41 -31.49 17.62
CA ASP A 467 38.65 -31.58 19.06
C ASP A 467 39.35 -30.35 19.66
N GLY A 468 38.99 -29.17 19.15
CA GLY A 468 39.54 -27.88 19.58
C GLY A 468 40.93 -27.53 19.01
N LYS A 469 41.55 -28.41 18.22
CA LYS A 469 42.87 -28.19 17.60
C LYS A 469 42.73 -27.83 16.12
N VAL A 470 43.37 -26.73 15.71
CA VAL A 470 43.44 -26.31 14.30
C VAL A 470 44.18 -27.36 13.49
N CYS A 471 43.62 -27.77 12.36
CA CYS A 471 44.16 -28.82 11.47
C CYS A 471 44.45 -30.14 12.19
N SER A 472 43.61 -30.51 13.16
CA SER A 472 43.77 -31.70 14.02
C SER A 472 45.04 -31.72 14.87
N GLY A 473 45.74 -30.59 14.97
CA GLY A 473 46.95 -30.41 15.76
C GLY A 473 48.24 -30.42 14.92
N PRO A 474 49.35 -29.96 15.51
CA PRO A 474 50.62 -29.79 14.80
C PRO A 474 51.22 -31.10 14.29
N ASP A 475 50.83 -32.24 14.87
CA ASP A 475 51.27 -33.58 14.46
C ASP A 475 50.51 -34.10 13.21
N HIS A 476 49.47 -33.38 12.77
CA HIS A 476 48.60 -33.77 11.66
C HIS A 476 48.63 -32.75 10.51
N GLY A 477 48.75 -31.45 10.80
CA GLY A 477 48.79 -30.43 9.77
C GLY A 477 49.15 -29.04 10.27
N VAL A 478 49.47 -28.15 9.32
CA VAL A 478 49.77 -26.73 9.59
C VAL A 478 48.77 -25.85 8.84
N CYS A 479 48.16 -24.90 9.53
CA CYS A 479 47.25 -23.93 8.93
C CYS A 479 48.03 -22.84 8.18
N ASP A 480 47.67 -22.62 6.91
CA ASP A 480 48.21 -21.54 6.09
C ASP A 480 47.06 -20.87 5.30
N CYS A 481 46.75 -19.63 5.67
CA CYS A 481 45.75 -18.78 5.03
C CYS A 481 44.41 -19.49 4.77
N GLY A 482 43.84 -20.09 5.83
CA GLY A 482 42.54 -20.75 5.79
C GLY A 482 42.56 -22.19 5.26
N ASN A 483 43.71 -22.72 4.84
CA ASN A 483 43.84 -24.10 4.38
C ASN A 483 44.77 -24.92 5.28
N CYS A 484 44.35 -26.13 5.64
CA CYS A 484 45.22 -27.06 6.36
C CYS A 484 46.15 -27.81 5.40
N LYS A 485 47.46 -27.63 5.60
CA LYS A 485 48.49 -28.40 4.91
C LYS A 485 48.79 -29.66 5.74
N CYS A 486 48.22 -30.78 5.33
CA CYS A 486 48.36 -32.03 6.06
C CYS A 486 49.77 -32.62 5.96
N LEU A 487 50.24 -33.17 7.08
CA LEU A 487 51.48 -33.93 7.16
C LEU A 487 51.29 -35.33 6.56
N THR A 488 52.39 -35.96 6.18
CA THR A 488 52.39 -37.29 5.55
C THR A 488 51.63 -38.31 6.39
N GLY A 489 50.66 -39.00 5.76
CA GLY A 489 49.79 -39.98 6.42
C GLY A 489 48.42 -39.43 6.84
N TRP A 490 48.17 -38.13 6.65
CA TRP A 490 46.90 -37.46 6.90
C TRP A 490 46.40 -36.74 5.64
N LYS A 491 45.08 -36.65 5.50
CA LYS A 491 44.37 -35.99 4.40
C LYS A 491 43.07 -35.34 4.89
N GLY A 492 42.36 -34.69 3.98
CA GLY A 492 41.11 -33.98 4.28
C GLY A 492 41.31 -32.51 4.62
N GLU A 493 40.22 -31.73 4.64
CA GLU A 493 40.27 -30.27 4.82
C GLU A 493 40.77 -29.85 6.22
N ASP A 494 40.61 -30.71 7.23
CA ASP A 494 41.04 -30.47 8.62
C ASP A 494 42.18 -31.40 9.07
N CYS A 495 42.76 -32.19 8.15
CA CYS A 495 43.78 -33.20 8.42
C CYS A 495 43.43 -34.26 9.48
N SER A 496 42.14 -34.48 9.73
CA SER A 496 41.68 -35.51 10.68
C SER A 496 41.69 -36.92 10.09
N CYS A 497 41.69 -37.04 8.75
CA CYS A 497 41.50 -38.29 8.05
C CYS A 497 42.83 -38.99 7.80
N ARG A 498 42.95 -40.27 8.17
CA ARG A 498 44.15 -41.06 7.92
C ARG A 498 44.22 -41.46 6.45
N ASP A 499 45.39 -41.34 5.84
CA ASP A 499 45.60 -41.67 4.42
C ASP A 499 45.96 -43.15 4.18
N SER A 500 46.15 -43.94 5.24
CA SER A 500 46.42 -45.38 5.14
C SER A 500 45.14 -46.19 4.93
N ILE A 501 45.21 -47.15 4.01
CA ILE A 501 44.17 -48.17 3.74
C ILE A 501 44.43 -49.51 4.46
N GLU A 502 45.55 -49.64 5.16
CA GLU A 502 45.98 -50.90 5.79
C GLU A 502 44.99 -51.39 6.85
N SER A 503 44.41 -50.46 7.62
CA SER A 503 43.43 -50.79 8.67
C SER A 503 42.07 -51.24 8.12
N CYS A 504 41.84 -51.15 6.81
CA CYS A 504 40.61 -51.57 6.13
C CYS A 504 40.72 -52.93 5.43
N MET A 505 41.85 -53.64 5.56
CA MET A 505 42.05 -54.93 4.92
C MET A 505 41.25 -56.02 5.63
N GLY A 506 40.26 -56.59 4.92
CA GLY A 506 39.42 -57.65 5.45
C GLY A 506 40.09 -59.04 5.45
N PRO A 507 39.50 -60.05 6.10
CA PRO A 507 40.07 -61.39 6.25
C PRO A 507 40.36 -62.12 4.93
N ASN A 508 39.63 -61.76 3.87
CA ASN A 508 39.82 -62.26 2.51
C ASN A 508 40.92 -61.53 1.72
N GLY A 509 41.68 -60.63 2.36
CA GLY A 509 42.75 -59.86 1.74
C GLY A 509 42.28 -58.74 0.83
N GLN A 510 40.99 -58.40 0.85
CA GLN A 510 40.42 -57.28 0.09
C GLN A 510 40.03 -56.13 1.02
N ILE A 511 40.14 -54.90 0.52
CA ILE A 511 39.70 -53.69 1.23
C ILE A 511 38.20 -53.81 1.50
N CYS A 512 37.81 -53.77 2.77
CA CYS A 512 36.44 -53.92 3.25
C CYS A 512 35.74 -55.16 2.65
N SER A 513 36.51 -56.24 2.56
CA SER A 513 36.11 -57.52 2.01
C SER A 513 35.48 -57.48 0.62
N GLY A 514 35.71 -56.41 -0.15
CA GLY A 514 35.15 -56.20 -1.48
C GLY A 514 33.72 -55.64 -1.49
N ASN A 515 33.11 -55.41 -0.32
CA ASN A 515 31.70 -55.01 -0.18
C ASN A 515 31.52 -53.60 0.41
N GLY A 516 32.55 -52.77 0.32
CA GLY A 516 32.57 -51.40 0.83
C GLY A 516 33.79 -50.65 0.35
N TYR A 517 33.98 -49.43 0.87
CA TYR A 517 35.18 -48.64 0.62
C TYR A 517 35.79 -48.17 1.95
N CYS A 518 37.09 -47.89 1.93
CA CYS A 518 37.82 -47.42 3.10
C CYS A 518 37.74 -45.89 3.17
N ASP A 519 37.14 -45.36 4.23
CA ASP A 519 37.07 -43.94 4.52
C ASP A 519 37.79 -43.65 5.84
N CYS A 520 38.81 -42.79 5.80
CA CYS A 520 39.66 -42.43 6.94
C CYS A 520 40.21 -43.60 7.78
N GLY A 521 40.52 -44.73 7.14
CA GLY A 521 41.05 -45.92 7.80
C GLY A 521 40.00 -46.82 8.45
N ALA A 522 38.70 -46.58 8.21
CA ALA A 522 37.60 -47.45 8.60
C ALA A 522 36.75 -47.87 7.39
N CYS A 523 36.15 -49.05 7.45
CA CYS A 523 35.31 -49.55 6.36
C CYS A 523 33.89 -49.00 6.41
N VAL A 524 33.46 -48.41 5.30
CA VAL A 524 32.07 -48.02 5.05
C VAL A 524 31.46 -49.05 4.11
N CYS A 525 30.50 -49.83 4.62
CA CYS A 525 29.87 -50.93 3.87
C CYS A 525 28.81 -50.41 2.90
N ASN A 526 28.72 -51.03 1.73
CA ASN A 526 27.74 -50.63 0.70
C ASN A 526 26.31 -51.01 1.12
N SER A 527 25.38 -50.06 1.00
CA SER A 527 23.94 -50.23 1.26
C SER A 527 23.14 -50.24 -0.04
N GLY A 528 23.34 -51.27 -0.86
CA GLY A 528 22.66 -51.45 -2.15
C GLY A 528 21.49 -52.44 -2.08
N GLU A 529 21.30 -53.25 -3.13
CA GLU A 529 20.30 -54.35 -3.15
C GLU A 529 20.52 -55.41 -2.04
N GLN A 530 21.71 -55.42 -1.42
CA GLN A 530 22.12 -56.32 -0.37
C GLN A 530 22.92 -55.52 0.68
N GLU A 531 22.49 -55.59 1.94
CA GLU A 531 23.07 -54.82 3.04
C GLU A 531 24.21 -55.62 3.70
N TYR A 532 25.43 -55.07 3.65
CA TYR A 532 26.64 -55.66 4.24
C TYR A 532 27.02 -54.98 5.54
N PHE A 533 27.53 -55.74 6.52
CA PHE A 533 27.90 -55.21 7.84
C PHE A 533 29.14 -55.93 8.43
N GLY A 534 29.58 -55.47 9.61
CA GLY A 534 30.81 -55.91 10.29
C GLY A 534 32.00 -54.99 10.03
N THR A 535 33.05 -55.08 10.86
CA THR A 535 34.24 -54.18 10.83
C THR A 535 34.93 -54.11 9.47
N PHE A 536 34.79 -55.17 8.66
CA PHE A 536 35.35 -55.25 7.31
C PHE A 536 34.29 -55.57 6.24
N CYS A 537 32.99 -55.39 6.51
CA CYS A 537 31.90 -55.64 5.55
C CYS A 537 31.82 -57.08 4.99
N HIS A 538 32.09 -58.08 5.84
CA HIS A 538 32.11 -59.49 5.45
C HIS A 538 30.77 -60.22 5.68
N ASP A 539 29.82 -59.61 6.40
CA ASP A 539 28.54 -60.24 6.76
C ASP A 539 27.39 -59.70 5.91
N CYS A 540 26.40 -60.55 5.59
CA CYS A 540 25.32 -60.24 4.64
C CYS A 540 24.00 -60.98 4.94
N ALA A 541 22.85 -60.32 4.70
CA ALA A 541 21.53 -60.89 4.98
C ALA A 541 21.02 -61.93 3.95
N THR A 542 21.44 -61.93 2.67
CA THR A 542 20.85 -62.80 1.60
C THR A 542 21.77 -63.89 1.06
N CYS A 543 22.94 -64.10 1.67
CA CYS A 543 23.83 -65.24 1.41
C CYS A 543 23.08 -66.58 1.70
N PRO A 544 23.43 -67.73 1.05
CA PRO A 544 22.76 -69.02 1.25
C PRO A 544 22.60 -69.30 2.75
N GLY A 545 21.36 -69.32 3.21
CA GLY A 545 21.06 -69.37 4.65
C GLY A 545 21.27 -70.77 5.24
N MET A 546 21.28 -70.85 6.56
CA MET A 546 21.46 -72.10 7.32
C MET A 546 20.18 -72.97 7.40
N CYS A 547 19.17 -72.72 6.56
CA CYS A 547 17.86 -73.40 6.67
C CYS A 547 17.97 -74.92 6.52
N ASN A 548 18.79 -75.41 5.59
CA ASN A 548 18.99 -76.85 5.39
C ASN A 548 19.82 -77.46 6.53
N ASP A 549 20.82 -76.74 7.02
CA ASP A 549 21.69 -77.21 8.11
C ASP A 549 20.94 -77.34 9.45
N LEU A 550 19.92 -76.50 9.64
CA LEU A 550 19.09 -76.47 10.86
C LEU A 550 17.84 -77.36 10.77
N ARG A 551 17.47 -77.83 9.58
CA ARG A 551 16.24 -78.60 9.32
C ARG A 551 16.14 -79.83 10.22
N ASP A 552 17.15 -80.70 10.19
CA ASP A 552 17.12 -82.00 10.85
C ASP A 552 17.11 -81.85 12.38
N CYS A 553 17.83 -80.85 12.90
CA CYS A 553 17.84 -80.54 14.33
C CYS A 553 16.48 -80.01 14.83
N VAL A 554 15.83 -79.14 14.06
CA VAL A 554 14.51 -78.59 14.43
C VAL A 554 13.42 -79.65 14.33
N GLU A 555 13.45 -80.51 13.32
CA GLU A 555 12.50 -81.63 13.18
C GLU A 555 12.67 -82.67 14.30
N CYS A 556 13.93 -82.99 14.66
CA CYS A 556 14.25 -83.86 15.80
C CYS A 556 13.73 -83.27 17.11
N PHE A 557 13.92 -81.97 17.34
CA PHE A 557 13.45 -81.27 18.56
C PHE A 557 11.92 -81.31 18.73
N ILE A 558 11.17 -81.04 17.66
CA ILE A 558 9.69 -81.09 17.68
C ILE A 558 9.20 -82.52 17.98
N THR A 559 9.90 -83.53 17.45
CA THR A 559 9.50 -84.94 17.61
C THR A 559 9.92 -85.51 18.97
N TYR A 560 11.10 -85.16 19.48
CA TYR A 560 11.64 -85.63 20.75
C TYR A 560 10.82 -85.19 21.97
N GLN A 561 10.22 -83.99 21.92
CA GLN A 561 9.31 -83.55 22.98
C GLN A 561 7.97 -84.31 23.00
N LYS A 562 7.58 -84.98 21.90
CA LYS A 562 6.37 -85.82 21.85
C LYS A 562 6.63 -87.31 22.13
N ASP A 563 7.84 -87.81 21.84
CA ASP A 563 8.27 -89.19 22.07
C ASP A 563 9.76 -89.23 22.48
N THR A 564 10.03 -89.50 23.76
CA THR A 564 11.37 -89.42 24.38
C THR A 564 12.35 -90.54 24.00
N THR A 565 12.00 -91.40 23.03
CA THR A 565 12.82 -92.57 22.63
C THR A 565 13.87 -92.27 21.55
N ARG A 566 13.85 -91.10 20.89
CA ARG A 566 14.82 -90.71 19.82
C ARG A 566 15.99 -89.87 20.34
N ASN A 567 17.24 -90.24 20.09
CA ASN A 567 18.40 -89.49 20.63
C ASN A 567 18.85 -88.34 19.69
N CYS A 568 18.61 -87.07 20.04
CA CYS A 568 19.01 -85.88 19.25
C CYS A 568 20.39 -85.30 19.66
N SER A 569 21.35 -86.14 20.08
CA SER A 569 22.60 -85.71 20.71
C SER A 569 23.55 -84.89 19.81
N THR A 570 23.38 -84.93 18.49
CA THR A 570 24.24 -84.20 17.53
C THR A 570 23.94 -82.70 17.45
N CYS A 571 22.82 -82.25 18.02
CA CYS A 571 22.34 -80.85 17.97
C CYS A 571 22.45 -80.14 19.33
N SER A 572 23.22 -80.68 20.29
CA SER A 572 23.25 -80.25 21.70
C SER A 572 23.84 -78.87 21.96
N SER A 573 24.54 -78.27 21.00
CA SER A 573 25.06 -76.90 21.06
C SER A 573 24.06 -75.83 20.59
N LEU A 574 22.92 -76.24 20.01
CA LEU A 574 21.94 -75.34 19.43
C LEU A 574 20.79 -75.08 20.42
N THR A 575 20.51 -73.81 20.74
CA THR A 575 19.40 -73.45 21.62
C THR A 575 18.15 -73.15 20.79
N ILE A 576 17.16 -74.04 20.85
CA ILE A 576 15.88 -73.92 20.12
C ILE A 576 14.76 -73.52 21.07
N TRP A 577 14.05 -72.44 20.74
CA TRP A 577 12.97 -71.89 21.56
C TRP A 577 11.58 -72.20 20.96
N PRO A 578 10.65 -72.82 21.73
CA PRO A 578 9.30 -73.06 21.27
C PRO A 578 8.46 -71.77 21.27
N ILE A 579 7.71 -71.54 20.19
CA ILE A 579 6.82 -70.38 20.01
C ILE A 579 5.44 -70.79 19.48
N GLU A 580 4.39 -70.03 19.80
CA GLU A 580 3.02 -70.31 19.36
C GLU A 580 2.75 -69.88 17.91
N LYS A 581 3.34 -68.74 17.50
CA LYS A 581 3.15 -68.14 16.18
C LYS A 581 4.47 -67.58 15.67
N ILE A 582 4.73 -67.76 14.38
CA ILE A 582 5.95 -67.30 13.71
C ILE A 582 5.66 -65.94 13.10
N GLU A 583 6.27 -64.90 13.66
CA GLU A 583 6.27 -63.54 13.13
C GLU A 583 7.72 -63.14 12.84
N VAL A 584 8.01 -62.78 11.59
CA VAL A 584 9.38 -62.49 11.13
C VAL A 584 9.65 -61.00 11.26
N LYS A 585 10.67 -60.64 12.05
CA LYS A 585 11.15 -59.27 12.21
C LYS A 585 12.27 -58.96 11.22
N GLU A 586 12.60 -57.68 11.02
CA GLU A 586 13.79 -57.29 10.25
C GLU A 586 15.04 -58.02 10.77
N LYS A 587 15.81 -58.63 9.86
CA LYS A 587 17.00 -59.47 10.10
C LYS A 587 16.75 -60.91 10.60
N GLU A 588 15.50 -61.37 10.67
CA GLU A 588 15.17 -62.78 10.93
C GLU A 588 14.88 -63.54 9.61
N LYS A 589 15.30 -64.80 9.51
CA LYS A 589 15.00 -65.69 8.36
C LYS A 589 14.04 -66.79 8.75
N GLN A 590 12.95 -66.95 8.01
CA GLN A 590 11.99 -68.05 8.17
C GLN A 590 12.29 -69.20 7.19
N CYS A 591 12.28 -70.43 7.71
CA CYS A 591 12.44 -71.66 6.96
C CYS A 591 11.19 -72.53 7.15
N SER A 592 10.71 -73.19 6.09
CA SER A 592 9.55 -74.07 6.15
C SER A 592 9.81 -75.35 5.38
N PHE A 593 9.45 -76.49 5.98
CA PHE A 593 9.65 -77.81 5.42
C PHE A 593 8.39 -78.67 5.61
N GLU A 594 8.24 -79.69 4.77
CA GLU A 594 7.18 -80.70 4.87
C GLU A 594 7.77 -82.02 5.33
N ASP A 595 7.04 -82.71 6.20
CA ASP A 595 7.36 -84.07 6.60
C ASP A 595 6.76 -85.12 5.65
N GLU A 596 7.06 -86.39 5.90
CA GLU A 596 6.57 -87.52 5.10
C GLU A 596 5.02 -87.65 5.10
N MET A 597 4.31 -87.04 6.06
CA MET A 597 2.85 -87.04 6.16
C MET A 597 2.19 -85.82 5.49
N LYS A 598 2.97 -85.02 4.74
CA LYS A 598 2.57 -83.74 4.14
C LYS A 598 2.09 -82.70 5.17
N CYS A 599 2.58 -82.81 6.40
CA CYS A 599 2.36 -81.82 7.44
C CYS A 599 3.54 -80.84 7.45
N ARG A 600 3.22 -79.54 7.43
CA ARG A 600 4.22 -78.48 7.33
C ARG A 600 4.71 -78.07 8.73
N PHE A 601 6.04 -78.01 8.90
CA PHE A 601 6.67 -77.39 10.06
C PHE A 601 7.53 -76.20 9.64
N THR A 602 7.56 -75.18 10.49
CA THR A 602 8.17 -73.89 10.16
C THR A 602 8.95 -73.38 11.37
N PHE A 603 10.10 -72.78 11.12
CA PHE A 603 10.94 -72.16 12.15
C PHE A 603 11.58 -70.88 11.61
N LYS A 604 12.13 -70.05 12.50
CA LYS A 604 12.91 -68.87 12.14
C LYS A 604 14.23 -68.82 12.91
N TYR A 605 15.23 -68.14 12.37
CA TYR A 605 16.48 -67.90 13.06
C TYR A 605 17.05 -66.49 12.80
N ALA A 606 17.89 -66.02 13.70
CA ALA A 606 18.61 -64.75 13.60
C ALA A 606 19.91 -64.80 14.39
N PHE A 607 20.78 -63.81 14.17
CA PHE A 607 21.96 -63.56 14.98
C PHE A 607 21.70 -62.37 15.91
N ASP A 608 22.11 -62.49 17.17
CA ASP A 608 22.05 -61.39 18.12
C ASP A 608 23.18 -60.37 17.92
N GLN A 609 23.24 -59.34 18.77
CA GLN A 609 24.25 -58.27 18.69
C GLN A 609 25.69 -58.78 18.93
N ASP A 610 25.85 -59.95 19.55
CA ASP A 610 27.12 -60.63 19.82
C ASP A 610 27.39 -61.77 18.82
N ASN A 611 26.61 -61.83 17.73
CA ASN A 611 26.70 -62.79 16.63
C ASN A 611 26.40 -64.27 17.02
N GLN A 612 25.60 -64.51 18.06
CA GLN A 612 25.13 -65.85 18.45
C GLN A 612 23.86 -66.26 17.70
N LEU A 613 23.78 -67.53 17.29
CA LEU A 613 22.64 -68.08 16.54
C LEU A 613 21.45 -68.39 17.45
N LEU A 614 20.32 -67.77 17.17
CA LEU A 614 19.06 -67.98 17.88
C LEU A 614 18.02 -68.61 16.94
N VAL A 615 17.37 -69.70 17.37
CA VAL A 615 16.38 -70.45 16.57
C VAL A 615 15.05 -70.59 17.31
N TRP A 616 13.93 -70.31 16.64
CA TRP A 616 12.57 -70.42 17.18
C TRP A 616 11.67 -71.27 16.29
N THR A 617 10.87 -72.17 16.87
CA THR A 617 10.00 -73.09 16.09
C THR A 617 8.62 -73.29 16.69
N LYS A 618 7.62 -73.60 15.84
CA LYS A 618 6.25 -73.94 16.26
C LYS A 618 6.13 -75.43 16.55
N MET A 619 5.53 -75.79 17.70
CA MET A 619 5.47 -77.19 18.17
C MET A 619 4.37 -78.04 17.51
N VAL A 620 3.42 -77.42 16.79
CA VAL A 620 2.30 -78.10 16.12
C VAL A 620 2.45 -77.95 14.61
N LYS A 621 2.47 -79.08 13.89
CA LYS A 621 2.54 -79.13 12.42
C LYS A 621 1.18 -78.81 11.79
N GLU A 622 1.17 -78.14 10.64
CA GLU A 622 -0.03 -77.73 9.91
C GLU A 622 -0.35 -78.74 8.79
N CYS A 623 -1.52 -79.37 8.81
CA CYS A 623 -1.94 -80.39 7.84
C CYS A 623 -3.29 -80.00 7.19
N PRO A 624 -3.55 -80.29 5.91
CA PRO A 624 -4.76 -79.82 5.20
C PRO A 624 -6.08 -80.53 5.59
N GLU A 625 -7.20 -79.78 5.61
CA GLU A 625 -8.58 -80.25 5.86
C GLU A 625 -9.41 -80.39 4.54
N PRO A 626 -10.44 -81.28 4.47
CA PRO A 626 -11.20 -81.53 3.23
C PRO A 626 -12.31 -80.48 2.92
N VAL A 627 -12.61 -80.23 1.63
CA VAL A 627 -13.46 -79.11 1.12
C VAL A 627 -14.91 -79.52 0.82
N ASP A 628 -15.90 -78.66 1.15
CA ASP A 628 -17.35 -78.85 0.92
C ASP A 628 -17.87 -78.14 -0.35
N VAL A 629 -18.32 -78.93 -1.33
CA VAL A 629 -18.71 -78.50 -2.68
C VAL A 629 -20.14 -77.91 -2.74
N ILE A 630 -21.00 -78.19 -1.75
CA ILE A 630 -22.44 -77.83 -1.82
C ILE A 630 -22.67 -76.34 -1.55
N ALA A 631 -21.85 -75.72 -0.70
CA ALA A 631 -21.96 -74.30 -0.34
C ALA A 631 -21.67 -73.36 -1.53
N ILE A 632 -20.77 -73.77 -2.43
CA ILE A 632 -20.33 -72.95 -3.56
C ILE A 632 -21.42 -72.87 -4.63
N VAL A 633 -22.05 -74.00 -4.95
CA VAL A 633 -23.07 -74.07 -6.00
C VAL A 633 -24.34 -73.30 -5.60
N SER A 634 -24.76 -73.40 -4.34
CA SER A 634 -25.96 -72.72 -3.84
C SER A 634 -25.84 -71.18 -3.82
N GLY A 635 -24.65 -70.65 -3.48
CA GLY A 635 -24.40 -69.20 -3.46
C GLY A 635 -24.49 -68.55 -4.86
N VAL A 636 -23.95 -69.21 -5.89
CA VAL A 636 -23.93 -68.66 -7.25
C VAL A 636 -25.33 -68.62 -7.86
N SER A 637 -26.14 -69.68 -7.68
CA SER A 637 -27.52 -69.70 -8.19
C SER A 637 -28.40 -68.63 -7.54
N GLY A 638 -28.25 -68.40 -6.23
CA GLY A 638 -29.00 -67.35 -5.53
C GLY A 638 -28.70 -65.93 -6.02
N GLY A 639 -27.44 -65.63 -6.31
CA GLY A 639 -27.01 -64.31 -6.79
C GLY A 639 -27.60 -63.92 -8.15
N VAL A 640 -27.69 -64.89 -9.07
CA VAL A 640 -28.27 -64.64 -10.41
C VAL A 640 -29.76 -64.29 -10.32
N VAL A 641 -30.52 -65.02 -9.50
CA VAL A 641 -31.97 -64.78 -9.33
C VAL A 641 -32.23 -63.42 -8.68
N ALA A 642 -31.46 -63.06 -7.64
CA ALA A 642 -31.61 -61.78 -6.95
C ALA A 642 -31.33 -60.59 -7.88
N THR A 643 -30.31 -60.70 -8.73
CA THR A 643 -29.95 -59.66 -9.70
C THR A 643 -31.04 -59.45 -10.74
N GLY A 644 -31.65 -60.54 -11.24
CA GLY A 644 -32.78 -60.46 -12.17
C GLY A 644 -34.01 -59.77 -11.57
N LEU A 645 -34.36 -60.09 -10.32
CA LEU A 645 -35.47 -59.44 -9.61
C LEU A 645 -35.23 -57.94 -9.38
N PHE A 646 -33.99 -57.58 -9.02
CA PHE A 646 -33.61 -56.19 -8.83
C PHE A 646 -33.77 -55.36 -10.11
N LEU A 647 -33.30 -55.89 -11.25
CA LEU A 647 -33.43 -55.20 -12.55
C LEU A 647 -34.89 -55.05 -12.98
N LEU A 648 -35.74 -56.04 -12.73
CA LEU A 648 -37.18 -55.94 -13.01
C LEU A 648 -37.88 -54.88 -12.16
N MET A 649 -37.55 -54.79 -10.86
CA MET A 649 -38.08 -53.73 -10.00
C MET A 649 -37.61 -52.34 -10.46
N LEU A 650 -36.34 -52.20 -10.84
CA LEU A 650 -35.79 -50.93 -11.30
C LEU A 650 -36.45 -50.49 -12.63
N TRP A 651 -36.66 -51.42 -13.56
CA TRP A 651 -37.39 -51.15 -14.80
C TRP A 651 -38.85 -50.75 -14.54
N LYS A 652 -39.54 -51.44 -13.62
CA LYS A 652 -40.92 -51.09 -13.24
C LYS A 652 -41.01 -49.71 -12.59
N LEU A 653 -40.03 -49.34 -11.76
CA LEU A 653 -39.95 -48.01 -11.15
C LEU A 653 -39.76 -46.91 -12.20
N LEU A 654 -38.82 -47.11 -13.13
CA LEU A 654 -38.52 -46.12 -14.18
C LEU A 654 -39.70 -45.93 -15.14
N THR A 655 -40.37 -47.02 -15.53
CA THR A 655 -41.57 -46.95 -16.39
C THR A 655 -42.73 -46.24 -15.70
N VAL A 656 -42.99 -46.50 -14.42
CA VAL A 656 -44.04 -45.77 -13.66
C VAL A 656 -43.74 -44.28 -13.52
N ILE A 657 -42.47 -43.90 -13.33
CA ILE A 657 -42.07 -42.49 -13.28
C ILE A 657 -42.26 -41.82 -14.65
N HIS A 658 -41.88 -42.50 -15.73
CA HIS A 658 -42.07 -42.00 -17.09
C HIS A 658 -43.55 -41.83 -17.44
N ASP A 659 -44.39 -42.85 -17.19
CA ASP A 659 -45.83 -42.79 -17.42
C ASP A 659 -46.50 -41.68 -16.59
N ARG A 660 -46.10 -41.48 -15.32
CA ARG A 660 -46.61 -40.36 -14.52
C ARG A 660 -46.25 -39.00 -15.10
N ARG A 661 -45.03 -38.86 -15.65
CA ARG A 661 -44.58 -37.61 -16.30
C ARG A 661 -45.31 -37.36 -17.60
N GLU A 662 -45.44 -38.37 -18.45
CA GLU A 662 -46.19 -38.28 -19.71
C GLU A 662 -47.68 -38.02 -19.45
N TRP A 663 -48.29 -38.67 -18.44
CA TRP A 663 -49.67 -38.40 -18.05
C TRP A 663 -49.85 -36.95 -17.58
N ALA A 664 -48.94 -36.42 -16.76
CA ALA A 664 -49.00 -35.02 -16.31
C ALA A 664 -48.80 -34.03 -17.47
N LYS A 665 -47.97 -34.39 -18.46
CA LYS A 665 -47.76 -33.60 -19.69
C LYS A 665 -49.01 -33.64 -20.58
N PHE A 666 -49.60 -34.82 -20.78
CA PHE A 666 -50.85 -35.01 -21.51
C PHE A 666 -52.01 -34.24 -20.88
N GLU A 667 -52.15 -34.25 -19.55
CA GLU A 667 -53.22 -33.52 -18.86
C GLU A 667 -53.06 -31.99 -19.02
N LYS A 668 -51.82 -31.49 -19.03
CA LYS A 668 -51.51 -30.08 -19.36
C LYS A 668 -51.82 -29.74 -20.81
N GLU A 669 -51.45 -30.59 -21.76
CA GLU A 669 -51.75 -30.42 -23.19
C GLU A 669 -53.27 -30.45 -23.45
N ARG A 670 -54.01 -31.34 -22.77
CA ARG A 670 -55.49 -31.40 -22.82
C ARG A 670 -56.15 -30.14 -22.27
N LEU A 671 -55.61 -29.56 -21.19
CA LEU A 671 -56.14 -28.32 -20.59
C LEU A 671 -55.81 -27.06 -21.42
N MET A 672 -54.69 -27.06 -22.16
CA MET A 672 -54.28 -25.94 -23.03
C MET A 672 -54.86 -26.03 -24.45
N ALA A 673 -55.38 -27.18 -24.87
CA ALA A 673 -56.05 -27.37 -26.15
C ALA A 673 -57.53 -26.93 -26.11
N LYS A 674 -57.79 -25.62 -25.99
CA LYS A 674 -59.03 -25.03 -26.52
C LYS A 674 -58.79 -24.68 -27.99
N TRP A 675 -59.15 -25.58 -28.89
CA TRP A 675 -59.20 -25.27 -30.33
C TRP A 675 -60.60 -24.84 -30.73
N ASN A 676 -60.65 -23.67 -31.36
CA ASN A 676 -61.80 -23.06 -32.01
C ASN A 676 -62.46 -24.05 -32.98
N GLN A 677 -63.78 -24.16 -32.93
CA GLN A 677 -64.59 -24.72 -34.02
C GLN A 677 -64.47 -23.78 -35.23
N GLY A 678 -63.50 -24.05 -36.09
CA GLY A 678 -63.34 -23.46 -37.42
C GLY A 678 -63.20 -24.59 -38.44
N GLN A 679 -64.04 -24.56 -39.46
CA GLN A 679 -64.30 -25.62 -40.43
C GLN A 679 -63.07 -26.07 -41.24
N ASN A 680 -63.06 -27.35 -41.61
CA ASN A 680 -62.06 -28.00 -42.44
C ASN A 680 -62.18 -27.55 -43.93
N PRO A 681 -61.14 -26.95 -44.54
CA PRO A 681 -61.17 -26.47 -45.94
C PRO A 681 -61.20 -27.57 -47.02
N LEU A 682 -61.20 -28.86 -46.67
CA LEU A 682 -61.13 -29.99 -47.62
C LEU A 682 -62.27 -31.00 -47.43
N TYR A 683 -63.30 -30.68 -46.64
CA TYR A 683 -64.45 -31.54 -46.41
C TYR A 683 -65.68 -31.05 -47.19
N LYS A 684 -66.14 -31.85 -48.15
CA LYS A 684 -67.44 -31.67 -48.84
C LYS A 684 -68.44 -32.64 -48.22
N GLU A 685 -69.42 -32.11 -47.49
CA GLU A 685 -70.61 -32.87 -47.12
C GLU A 685 -71.47 -33.12 -48.36
N VAL A 686 -71.97 -34.36 -48.47
CA VAL A 686 -72.82 -34.83 -49.56
C VAL A 686 -74.17 -35.19 -48.96
N GLU A 687 -74.96 -34.18 -48.60
CA GLU A 687 -76.39 -34.35 -48.32
C GLU A 687 -77.14 -33.05 -48.65
N THR A 688 -78.03 -33.13 -49.65
CA THR A 688 -78.92 -32.05 -50.06
C THR A 688 -80.26 -32.24 -49.35
N THR A 689 -80.61 -31.34 -48.43
CA THR A 689 -81.97 -31.27 -47.88
C THR A 689 -82.52 -29.85 -48.09
N TYR A 690 -83.67 -29.78 -48.73
CA TYR A 690 -84.40 -28.55 -49.08
C TYR A 690 -85.74 -28.53 -48.34
N GLN A 691 -86.03 -27.47 -47.58
CA GLN A 691 -87.37 -27.13 -47.11
C GLN A 691 -87.53 -25.60 -46.93
N ASN A 692 -88.08 -25.00 -48.00
CA ASN A 692 -89.09 -23.94 -48.11
C ASN A 692 -89.14 -22.70 -47.16
N PRO A 693 -88.94 -21.47 -47.69
CA PRO A 693 -89.13 -20.21 -46.98
C PRO A 693 -90.61 -19.77 -46.97
N ALA A 694 -91.40 -20.14 -45.94
CA ALA A 694 -92.76 -19.61 -45.78
C ALA A 694 -93.35 -19.62 -44.36
N TYR A 695 -92.64 -20.12 -43.34
CA TYR A 695 -93.12 -20.14 -41.96
C TYR A 695 -91.92 -19.75 -41.06
N GLY A 696 -91.84 -18.59 -40.41
CA GLY A 696 -92.86 -17.69 -39.89
C GLY A 696 -92.80 -17.74 -38.36
N GLY A 697 -92.23 -16.72 -37.70
CA GLY A 697 -92.34 -16.60 -36.24
C GLY A 697 -91.23 -15.85 -35.50
N THR A 698 -91.14 -14.54 -35.74
CA THR A 698 -90.96 -13.44 -34.77
C THR A 698 -90.51 -13.67 -33.31
N THR A 699 -89.57 -12.79 -32.90
CA THR A 699 -89.44 -12.04 -31.60
C THR A 699 -89.02 -12.83 -30.34
N ARG A 700 -88.26 -12.29 -29.36
CA ARG A 700 -87.88 -10.92 -28.98
C ARG A 700 -86.68 -10.96 -28.02
N SER A 701 -85.95 -9.86 -28.00
CA SER A 701 -84.92 -9.41 -27.05
C SER A 701 -85.39 -9.27 -25.59
N PHE A 702 -84.48 -9.44 -24.63
CA PHE A 702 -84.47 -8.68 -23.37
C PHE A 702 -83.02 -8.42 -22.89
N GLU A 703 -82.78 -7.14 -22.59
CA GLU A 703 -81.59 -6.52 -21.99
C GLU A 703 -81.49 -6.80 -20.47
N ASN A 704 -80.28 -6.61 -19.92
CA ASN A 704 -79.93 -5.72 -18.80
C ASN A 704 -78.42 -5.90 -18.52
N MET A 705 -77.55 -4.90 -18.74
CA MET A 705 -77.13 -3.84 -17.80
C MET A 705 -76.74 -4.33 -16.41
N GLU A 706 -75.44 -4.58 -16.19
CA GLU A 706 -74.52 -3.75 -15.39
C GLU A 706 -73.06 -3.98 -15.83
#